data_AF-A0A419DH63-F1
#
_entry.id   AF-A0A419DH63-F1
#
_cell.length_a   1.000
_cell.length_b   1.000
_cell.length_c   1.000
_cell.angle_alpha   90.00
_cell.angle_beta   90.00
_cell.angle_gamma   90.00
#
_symmetry.space_group_name_H-M   'P 1'
#
loop_
_entity.id
_entity.type
_entity.pdbx_description
1 polymer ?
#
loop_
_entity_poly.entity_id
_entity_poly.type
_entity_poly.pdbx_seq_one_letter_code
_entity_poly.pdbx_strand_id
1 'polypeptide(L)'
;MAQDNDSIIDRVLASRGALPYVDSGERKAAEEGGCGVTGFIASVPVSGRHIMEPSVQMHNRGNGKGGGIAAVGLSAADLGVSQEVLDSHYLLQVALLDASARSEIETEFITPFLDVHKASEVPHMADYREVKGLEVRPPDVMRYFVRVKPDVLKRFVAENKLSDMDVRNAEDEFISQNSFRLNQKYYSSLVEKRAFVLSHGRDIMILKIVGYAEQVAQYYRLEDFKAYGWIAHQRYPTKGRVWHPGGAHPFIGMDEALVHNGDFANYYAITEYLKQFNIRQQFLTDTEVSVQLFDLWNRVFGYPLEYIIEAMAPTSEYDFDQLLPEKQHIYKHIQSTHLPASPDGPWFFIIARNNPYKHYHQLIGITDTSMLRPQVFALQEGEVQIGFICSEKQSIDAALESLSREDHRFRPIADKYWNARGGSATDGGAFVFTVRDSGRGDGSKILSCANKFGESVTVPPGQRAFKAPSDYDAPVSRQAISQAVRSALAAADNSELLSYFVRNMNKWNYASLIFLSSELVTVGQESDKARAAAIDILTSLNDRRYTTGDKKRSSVLQIIRDALHRLLDAVPGFNTDSVGKYRRLNFAGRGTLGAPIGNEKVLVIDARDFPPEGEDCDARYIVAAFQQGWRSFICYGYRGQRFTGCGLGKETDGVRIDVYDSSGDYLASGIDGMEIRVHGNAQDQLGQIMKRGKLVVYGDVGQTFMYGAKGGEVYIMGNAAGRPLINAVGRPRVVINGTCLDFLAESFMAGDPLKGGGFVILNGMEFDEKSGQVKELNSPYPGSNLFSLASGGAIYVRDPHGKVVDEQLNGGEIATPSQADWELILPYLAENEKLFGISVENDLLTVKGERKLYSEVYRKVQPLKSTVLAGSKTSTVKEKIISLAD
;
A
#
# COMPACT_ATOMS: atom_id res chain seq x y z
N MET A 1 24.29 -32.67 14.08
CA MET A 1 23.25 -31.74 13.59
C MET A 1 23.78 -30.32 13.41
N ALA A 2 24.13 -29.55 14.46
CA ALA A 2 24.66 -28.18 14.26
C ALA A 2 26.03 -28.17 13.54
N GLN A 3 27.00 -28.98 13.99
CA GLN A 3 28.32 -29.10 13.32
C GLN A 3 28.26 -29.68 11.90
N ASP A 4 27.24 -30.47 11.57
CA ASP A 4 27.06 -31.03 10.21
C ASP A 4 26.48 -30.01 9.24
N ASN A 5 25.56 -29.14 9.71
CA ASN A 5 24.94 -28.10 8.91
C ASN A 5 25.94 -26.99 8.51
N ASP A 6 26.80 -26.55 9.43
CA ASP A 6 27.85 -25.56 9.15
C ASP A 6 28.78 -26.06 8.03
N SER A 7 29.12 -27.35 8.06
CA SER A 7 29.92 -27.99 7.03
C SER A 7 29.23 -28.06 5.66
N ILE A 8 27.90 -28.18 5.59
CA ILE A 8 27.15 -28.20 4.32
C ILE A 8 27.07 -26.79 3.73
N ILE A 9 26.82 -25.77 4.57
CA ILE A 9 26.78 -24.36 4.13
C ILE A 9 28.12 -24.00 3.48
N ASP A 10 29.24 -24.27 4.15
CA ASP A 10 30.57 -23.98 3.62
C ASP A 10 30.83 -24.68 2.27
N ARG A 11 30.37 -25.93 2.12
CA ARG A 11 30.48 -26.69 0.86
C ARG A 11 29.65 -26.07 -0.27
N VAL A 12 28.42 -25.64 0.01
CA VAL A 12 27.57 -24.91 -0.96
C VAL A 12 28.26 -23.61 -1.38
N LEU A 13 28.71 -22.80 -0.43
CA LEU A 13 29.38 -21.53 -0.71
C LEU A 13 30.69 -21.74 -1.48
N ALA A 14 31.47 -22.76 -1.15
CA ALA A 14 32.69 -23.12 -1.87
C ALA A 14 32.40 -23.52 -3.33
N SER A 15 31.32 -24.28 -3.58
CA SER A 15 30.92 -24.66 -4.94
C SER A 15 30.58 -23.44 -5.82
N ARG A 16 29.98 -22.40 -5.22
CA ARG A 16 29.71 -21.13 -5.90
C ARG A 16 30.97 -20.34 -6.20
N GLY A 17 31.98 -20.42 -5.33
CA GLY A 17 33.29 -19.79 -5.54
C GLY A 17 34.04 -20.28 -6.79
N ALA A 18 33.69 -21.48 -7.28
CA ALA A 18 34.25 -22.04 -8.52
C ALA A 18 33.53 -21.56 -9.80
N LEU A 19 32.47 -20.74 -9.68
CA LEU A 19 31.72 -20.25 -10.83
C LEU A 19 32.54 -19.22 -11.63
N PRO A 20 32.48 -19.27 -12.97
CA PRO A 20 33.15 -18.27 -13.81
C PRO A 20 32.53 -16.90 -13.58
N TYR A 21 33.35 -15.91 -13.27
CA TYR A 21 32.91 -14.53 -13.10
C TYR A 21 33.70 -13.56 -13.95
N VAL A 22 32.97 -12.68 -14.63
CA VAL A 22 33.51 -11.55 -15.37
C VAL A 22 33.34 -10.31 -14.51
N ASP A 23 34.44 -9.69 -14.10
CA ASP A 23 34.40 -8.46 -13.31
C ASP A 23 33.94 -7.29 -14.16
N SER A 24 32.76 -6.77 -13.84
CA SER A 24 32.10 -5.69 -14.58
C SER A 24 32.48 -4.29 -14.08
N GLY A 25 33.28 -4.21 -13.01
CA GLY A 25 33.55 -2.95 -12.30
C GLY A 25 32.35 -2.48 -11.49
N GLU A 26 32.61 -1.79 -10.39
CA GLU A 26 31.57 -1.36 -9.45
C GLU A 26 30.81 -0.14 -9.98
N ARG A 27 29.63 -0.37 -10.54
CA ARG A 27 28.66 0.71 -10.82
C ARG A 27 27.25 0.24 -10.50
N LYS A 28 26.59 0.92 -9.57
CA LYS A 28 25.14 0.81 -9.36
C LYS A 28 24.45 1.15 -10.69
N ALA A 29 23.56 0.28 -11.19
CA ALA A 29 22.72 0.66 -12.30
C ALA A 29 21.59 1.56 -11.78
N ALA A 30 21.39 2.71 -12.44
CA ALA A 30 20.24 3.61 -12.39
C ALA A 30 19.44 3.67 -11.07
N GLU A 31 19.55 4.79 -10.34
CA GLU A 31 18.64 5.17 -9.25
C GLU A 31 17.17 5.03 -9.66
N GLU A 32 16.34 4.57 -8.73
CA GLU A 32 14.91 4.32 -8.95
C GLU A 32 14.02 5.38 -8.27
N GLY A 33 12.99 5.82 -8.99
CA GLY A 33 11.98 6.77 -8.54
C GLY A 33 10.89 6.10 -7.70
N GLY A 34 9.73 6.76 -7.55
CA GLY A 34 8.55 6.17 -6.91
C GLY A 34 7.84 5.14 -7.80
N CYS A 35 8.43 3.95 -7.95
CA CYS A 35 7.86 2.83 -8.71
C CYS A 35 6.46 2.45 -8.21
N GLY A 36 5.67 1.84 -9.09
CA GLY A 36 4.34 1.31 -8.77
C GLY A 36 4.41 -0.21 -8.59
N VAL A 37 4.06 -0.71 -7.41
CA VAL A 37 3.98 -2.16 -7.14
C VAL A 37 2.59 -2.59 -6.71
N THR A 38 2.17 -3.76 -7.19
CA THR A 38 0.88 -4.37 -6.83
C THR A 38 1.02 -5.89 -6.78
N GLY A 39 0.31 -6.51 -5.86
CA GLY A 39 0.24 -7.95 -5.74
C GLY A 39 -1.00 -8.42 -4.98
N PHE A 40 -1.47 -9.60 -5.34
CA PHE A 40 -2.55 -10.28 -4.63
C PHE A 40 -2.37 -11.79 -4.65
N ILE A 41 -2.99 -12.47 -3.69
CA ILE A 41 -3.08 -13.93 -3.64
C ILE A 41 -4.45 -14.34 -3.11
N ALA A 42 -5.07 -15.34 -3.73
CA ALA A 42 -6.43 -15.77 -3.44
C ALA A 42 -6.51 -17.27 -3.12
N SER A 43 -7.57 -17.70 -2.44
CA SER A 43 -7.84 -19.13 -2.17
C SER A 43 -8.39 -19.90 -3.39
N VAL A 44 -8.54 -19.23 -4.53
CA VAL A 44 -8.92 -19.81 -5.82
C VAL A 44 -7.98 -19.30 -6.91
N PRO A 45 -7.75 -20.05 -8.00
CA PRO A 45 -6.98 -19.54 -9.13
C PRO A 45 -7.68 -18.34 -9.78
N VAL A 46 -6.91 -17.29 -10.03
CA VAL A 46 -7.35 -16.01 -10.60
C VAL A 46 -6.66 -15.79 -11.95
N SER A 47 -7.42 -15.30 -12.93
CA SER A 47 -6.94 -15.00 -14.28
C SER A 47 -6.04 -13.75 -14.32
N GLY A 48 -5.06 -13.72 -15.22
CA GLY A 48 -4.07 -12.64 -15.30
C GLY A 48 -4.66 -11.28 -15.66
N ARG A 49 -5.86 -11.19 -16.26
CA ARG A 49 -6.54 -9.89 -16.48
C ARG A 49 -6.73 -9.08 -15.20
N HIS A 50 -6.83 -9.72 -14.05
CA HIS A 50 -7.11 -9.04 -12.78
C HIS A 50 -5.85 -8.37 -12.17
N ILE A 51 -4.64 -8.68 -12.66
CA ILE A 51 -3.42 -7.89 -12.34
C ILE A 51 -3.19 -6.74 -13.34
N MET A 52 -3.90 -6.71 -14.47
CA MET A 52 -3.77 -5.64 -15.47
C MET A 52 -4.38 -4.33 -15.00
N GLU A 53 -5.63 -4.35 -14.54
CA GLU A 53 -6.33 -3.17 -14.04
C GLU A 53 -5.57 -2.42 -12.94
N PRO A 54 -5.07 -3.07 -11.86
CA PRO A 54 -4.22 -2.39 -10.88
C PRO A 54 -2.90 -1.88 -11.49
N SER A 55 -2.32 -2.60 -12.46
CA SER A 55 -1.09 -2.15 -13.14
C SER A 55 -1.30 -0.87 -13.94
N VAL A 56 -2.45 -0.74 -14.61
CA VAL A 56 -2.87 0.48 -15.33
C VAL A 56 -3.04 1.65 -14.36
N GLN A 57 -3.61 1.41 -13.17
CA GLN A 57 -3.73 2.46 -12.15
C GLN A 57 -2.37 2.94 -11.60
N MET A 58 -1.33 2.12 -11.74
CA MET A 58 0.05 2.46 -11.35
C MET A 58 0.89 3.00 -12.51
N HIS A 59 0.29 3.26 -13.67
CA HIS A 59 1.01 3.75 -14.86
C HIS A 59 1.70 5.10 -14.59
N ASN A 60 1.08 5.99 -13.80
CA ASN A 60 1.64 7.27 -13.34
C ASN A 60 2.84 7.13 -12.38
N ARG A 61 3.10 5.92 -11.87
CA ARG A 61 4.29 5.58 -11.07
C ARG A 61 5.39 4.89 -11.88
N GLY A 62 5.19 4.73 -13.18
CA GLY A 62 6.16 4.20 -14.13
C GLY A 62 6.50 5.20 -15.23
N ASN A 63 7.52 4.90 -16.03
CA ASN A 63 7.86 5.70 -17.22
C ASN A 63 8.06 4.85 -18.48
N GLY A 64 7.51 3.64 -18.49
CA GLY A 64 7.56 2.71 -19.63
C GLY A 64 8.94 2.09 -19.90
N LYS A 65 9.93 2.30 -19.01
CA LYS A 65 11.29 1.76 -19.19
C LYS A 65 11.49 0.36 -18.58
N GLY A 66 10.45 -0.24 -18.02
CA GLY A 66 10.55 -1.58 -17.45
C GLY A 66 9.24 -1.98 -16.77
N GLY A 67 8.65 -3.06 -17.25
CA GLY A 67 7.42 -3.63 -16.72
C GLY A 67 7.58 -5.14 -16.61
N GLY A 68 6.98 -5.72 -15.58
CA GLY A 68 7.01 -7.17 -15.40
C GLY A 68 5.92 -7.70 -14.49
N ILE A 69 5.63 -8.98 -14.67
CA ILE A 69 4.65 -9.75 -13.92
C ILE A 69 5.31 -11.05 -13.45
N ALA A 70 5.01 -11.48 -12.23
CA ALA A 70 5.22 -12.85 -11.81
C ALA A 70 3.91 -13.48 -11.32
N ALA A 71 3.81 -14.79 -11.51
CA ALA A 71 2.68 -15.59 -11.08
C ALA A 71 3.18 -16.80 -10.29
N VAL A 72 2.43 -17.21 -9.26
CA VAL A 72 2.74 -18.36 -8.39
C VAL A 72 1.50 -19.21 -8.14
N GLY A 73 1.67 -20.53 -8.05
CA GLY A 73 0.54 -21.45 -7.96
C GLY A 73 -0.19 -21.51 -9.30
N LEU A 74 0.53 -21.92 -10.34
CA LEU A 74 0.14 -21.86 -11.75
C LEU A 74 -0.89 -22.93 -12.10
N SER A 75 -1.63 -22.71 -13.19
CA SER A 75 -2.52 -23.72 -13.77
C SER A 75 -1.74 -24.73 -14.63
N ALA A 76 -1.64 -25.97 -14.17
CA ALA A 76 -1.03 -27.05 -14.97
C ALA A 76 -1.71 -27.24 -16.33
N ALA A 77 -3.04 -27.07 -16.37
CA ALA A 77 -3.84 -27.16 -17.59
C ALA A 77 -3.46 -26.07 -18.61
N ASP A 78 -3.31 -24.81 -18.17
CA ASP A 78 -2.93 -23.69 -19.04
C ASP A 78 -1.47 -23.84 -19.55
N LEU A 79 -0.63 -24.51 -18.76
CA LEU A 79 0.74 -24.87 -19.15
C LEU A 79 0.78 -26.12 -20.05
N GLY A 80 -0.32 -26.86 -20.17
CA GLY A 80 -0.44 -28.11 -20.91
C GLY A 80 0.46 -29.21 -20.38
N VAL A 81 0.55 -29.35 -19.05
CA VAL A 81 1.28 -30.39 -18.32
C VAL A 81 0.37 -30.99 -17.23
N SER A 82 0.77 -32.11 -16.61
CA SER A 82 0.07 -32.63 -15.44
C SER A 82 0.43 -31.85 -14.17
N GLN A 83 -0.42 -31.91 -13.14
CA GLN A 83 -0.11 -31.33 -11.84
C GLN A 83 1.19 -31.93 -11.25
N GLU A 84 1.40 -33.23 -11.40
CA GLU A 84 2.64 -33.90 -10.98
C GLU A 84 3.89 -33.29 -11.64
N VAL A 85 3.83 -32.96 -12.93
CA VAL A 85 4.96 -32.31 -13.62
C VAL A 85 5.17 -30.90 -13.08
N LEU A 86 4.11 -30.12 -12.90
CA LEU A 86 4.19 -28.76 -12.36
C LEU A 86 4.78 -28.74 -10.93
N ASP A 87 4.37 -29.68 -10.08
CA ASP A 87 4.84 -29.78 -8.70
C ASP A 87 6.31 -30.25 -8.61
N SER A 88 6.74 -31.10 -9.56
CA SER A 88 8.01 -31.80 -9.45
C SER A 88 9.15 -31.19 -10.29
N HIS A 89 8.85 -30.55 -11.42
CA HIS A 89 9.83 -30.04 -12.39
C HIS A 89 10.09 -28.55 -12.22
N TYR A 90 11.33 -28.12 -12.46
CA TYR A 90 11.66 -26.71 -12.56
C TYR A 90 11.08 -26.12 -13.83
N LEU A 91 10.55 -24.91 -13.70
CA LEU A 91 10.08 -24.08 -14.79
C LEU A 91 11.18 -23.08 -15.16
N LEU A 92 12.08 -23.51 -16.04
CA LEU A 92 13.16 -22.67 -16.54
C LEU A 92 12.66 -21.82 -17.72
N GLN A 93 12.69 -20.50 -17.58
CA GLN A 93 12.35 -19.56 -18.63
C GLN A 93 13.58 -18.75 -19.05
N VAL A 94 13.89 -18.77 -20.35
CA VAL A 94 15.02 -18.04 -20.95
C VAL A 94 14.48 -17.05 -21.97
N ALA A 95 14.75 -15.76 -21.75
CA ALA A 95 14.48 -14.70 -22.70
C ALA A 95 15.58 -14.65 -23.77
N LEU A 96 15.18 -14.65 -25.04
CA LEU A 96 16.07 -14.54 -26.19
C LEU A 96 16.00 -13.09 -26.72
N LEU A 97 17.11 -12.36 -26.58
CA LEU A 97 17.31 -11.07 -27.24
C LEU A 97 17.78 -11.25 -28.69
N ASP A 98 18.50 -12.35 -28.91
CA ASP A 98 18.92 -12.86 -30.21
C ASP A 98 18.42 -14.30 -30.35
N ALA A 99 17.50 -14.52 -31.30
CA ALA A 99 16.89 -15.83 -31.54
C ALA A 99 17.92 -16.91 -31.91
N SER A 100 19.07 -16.54 -32.47
CA SER A 100 20.13 -17.50 -32.82
C SER A 100 20.81 -18.12 -31.61
N ALA A 101 20.72 -17.48 -30.43
CA ALA A 101 21.31 -18.00 -29.20
C ALA A 101 20.60 -19.26 -28.68
N ARG A 102 19.38 -19.56 -29.15
CA ARG A 102 18.59 -20.69 -28.66
C ARG A 102 19.32 -22.02 -28.78
N SER A 103 19.83 -22.35 -29.97
CA SER A 103 20.49 -23.65 -30.20
C SER A 103 21.78 -23.80 -29.41
N GLU A 104 22.51 -22.70 -29.21
CA GLU A 104 23.73 -22.68 -28.40
C GLU A 104 23.38 -22.92 -26.92
N ILE A 105 22.36 -22.23 -26.40
CA ILE A 105 21.87 -22.43 -25.03
C ILE A 105 21.40 -23.87 -24.81
N GLU A 106 20.59 -24.42 -25.73
CA GLU A 106 20.09 -25.79 -25.62
C GLU A 106 21.25 -26.80 -25.59
N THR A 107 22.25 -26.63 -26.47
CA THR A 107 23.42 -27.50 -26.58
C THR A 107 24.34 -27.42 -25.38
N GLU A 108 24.48 -26.24 -24.77
CA GLU A 108 25.49 -26.01 -23.74
C GLU A 108 24.95 -26.09 -22.31
N PHE A 109 23.70 -25.71 -22.06
CA PHE A 109 23.13 -25.54 -20.72
C PHE A 109 21.88 -26.37 -20.44
N ILE A 110 21.22 -26.90 -21.48
CA ILE A 110 19.99 -27.68 -21.32
C ILE A 110 20.27 -29.17 -21.57
N THR A 111 20.47 -29.58 -22.83
CA THR A 111 20.55 -30.99 -23.25
C THR A 111 21.63 -31.80 -22.51
N PRO A 112 22.84 -31.28 -22.21
CA PRO A 112 23.85 -32.07 -21.50
C PRO A 112 23.50 -32.36 -20.03
N PHE A 113 22.71 -31.49 -19.40
CA PHE A 113 22.55 -31.46 -17.95
C PHE A 113 21.14 -31.83 -17.49
N LEU A 114 20.14 -31.55 -18.31
CA LEU A 114 18.74 -31.56 -17.93
C LEU A 114 17.94 -32.59 -18.74
N ASP A 115 17.06 -33.30 -18.06
CA ASP A 115 15.98 -34.06 -18.68
C ASP A 115 14.81 -33.12 -18.90
N VAL A 116 14.50 -32.88 -20.18
CA VAL A 116 13.45 -31.97 -20.61
C VAL A 116 12.17 -32.76 -20.80
N HIS A 117 11.19 -32.54 -19.91
CA HIS A 117 9.86 -33.11 -20.05
C HIS A 117 9.09 -32.40 -21.18
N LYS A 118 9.17 -31.07 -21.22
CA LYS A 118 8.51 -30.24 -22.23
C LYS A 118 9.32 -28.98 -22.49
N ALA A 119 9.49 -28.63 -23.77
CA ALA A 119 10.03 -27.36 -24.23
C ALA A 119 9.00 -26.68 -25.13
N SER A 120 8.73 -25.40 -24.89
CA SER A 120 7.81 -24.61 -25.71
C SER A 120 8.17 -23.14 -25.64
N GLU A 121 7.93 -22.41 -26.71
CA GLU A 121 7.87 -20.95 -26.65
C GLU A 121 6.65 -20.50 -25.83
N VAL A 122 6.80 -19.43 -25.05
CA VAL A 122 5.68 -18.79 -24.35
C VAL A 122 4.78 -18.13 -25.39
N PRO A 123 3.46 -18.40 -25.43
CA PRO A 123 2.56 -17.78 -26.38
C PRO A 123 2.64 -16.25 -26.32
N HIS A 124 2.66 -15.59 -27.48
CA HIS A 124 2.65 -14.14 -27.55
C HIS A 124 1.91 -13.62 -28.80
N MET A 125 1.68 -12.31 -28.85
CA MET A 125 1.13 -11.62 -30.04
C MET A 125 2.13 -11.64 -31.20
N ALA A 126 1.64 -11.77 -32.43
CA ALA A 126 2.48 -11.83 -33.62
C ALA A 126 3.13 -10.48 -33.96
N ASP A 127 2.37 -9.38 -33.83
CA ASP A 127 2.89 -8.01 -33.93
C ASP A 127 2.73 -7.31 -32.58
N TYR A 128 3.86 -6.97 -31.94
CA TYR A 128 3.87 -6.27 -30.66
C TYR A 128 3.24 -4.88 -30.74
N ARG A 129 3.17 -4.29 -31.94
CA ARG A 129 2.59 -2.95 -32.18
C ARG A 129 1.07 -2.91 -32.01
N GLU A 130 0.41 -4.07 -31.99
CA GLU A 130 -1.00 -4.18 -31.62
C GLU A 130 -1.23 -3.86 -30.14
N VAL A 131 -0.20 -4.00 -29.30
CA VAL A 131 -0.24 -3.56 -27.89
C VAL A 131 -0.02 -2.05 -27.84
N LYS A 132 -1.08 -1.31 -27.48
CA LYS A 132 -1.05 0.15 -27.44
C LYS A 132 0.08 0.67 -26.55
N GLY A 133 0.91 1.55 -27.11
CA GLY A 133 2.01 2.22 -26.39
C GLY A 133 3.25 1.35 -26.17
N LEU A 134 3.34 0.16 -26.75
CA LEU A 134 4.53 -0.68 -26.66
C LEU A 134 5.50 -0.36 -27.81
N GLU A 135 6.61 0.31 -27.50
CA GLU A 135 7.56 0.80 -28.51
C GLU A 135 8.67 -0.21 -28.83
N VAL A 136 9.06 -1.02 -27.84
CA VAL A 136 10.17 -1.98 -27.93
C VAL A 136 9.60 -3.39 -28.05
N ARG A 137 10.06 -4.15 -29.05
CA ARG A 137 9.68 -5.56 -29.21
C ARG A 137 10.12 -6.36 -27.97
N PRO A 138 9.20 -7.03 -27.26
CA PRO A 138 9.57 -7.94 -26.18
C PRO A 138 10.40 -9.14 -26.67
N PRO A 139 11.22 -9.76 -25.81
CA PRO A 139 12.00 -10.93 -26.19
C PRO A 139 11.09 -12.14 -26.45
N ASP A 140 11.53 -13.02 -27.34
CA ASP A 140 10.93 -14.35 -27.44
C ASP A 140 11.35 -15.15 -26.18
N VAL A 141 10.45 -15.92 -25.58
CA VAL A 141 10.73 -16.62 -24.31
C VAL A 141 10.57 -18.12 -24.46
N MET A 142 11.65 -18.85 -24.25
CA MET A 142 11.62 -20.31 -24.20
C MET A 142 11.35 -20.80 -22.78
N ARG A 143 10.39 -21.71 -22.65
CA ARG A 143 9.96 -22.33 -21.39
C ARG A 143 10.27 -23.83 -21.41
N TYR A 144 10.96 -24.29 -20.38
CA TYR A 144 11.34 -25.70 -20.21
C TYR A 144 10.86 -26.23 -18.87
N PHE A 145 10.18 -27.38 -18.89
CA PHE A 145 9.92 -28.20 -17.70
C PHE A 145 11.03 -29.23 -17.58
N VAL A 146 11.86 -29.09 -16.55
CA VAL A 146 13.14 -29.83 -16.47
C VAL A 146 13.38 -30.46 -15.10
N ARG A 147 14.17 -31.54 -15.12
CA ARG A 147 14.87 -32.10 -13.96
C ARG A 147 16.35 -32.22 -14.30
N VAL A 148 17.22 -32.22 -13.29
CA VAL A 148 18.63 -32.52 -13.51
C VAL A 148 18.79 -34.01 -13.77
N LYS A 149 19.56 -34.36 -14.80
CA LYS A 149 19.85 -35.77 -15.12
C LYS A 149 20.43 -36.48 -13.89
N PRO A 150 19.97 -37.70 -13.54
CA PRO A 150 20.40 -38.37 -12.32
C PRO A 150 21.92 -38.50 -12.16
N ASP A 151 22.63 -38.85 -13.23
CA ASP A 151 24.09 -39.01 -13.18
C ASP A 151 24.83 -37.67 -13.12
N VAL A 152 24.26 -36.61 -13.69
CA VAL A 152 24.79 -35.24 -13.58
C VAL A 152 24.65 -34.75 -12.15
N LEU A 153 23.48 -34.96 -11.53
CA LEU A 153 23.24 -34.58 -10.15
C LEU A 153 24.14 -35.36 -9.18
N LYS A 154 24.26 -36.68 -9.35
CA LYS A 154 25.18 -37.51 -8.54
C LYS A 154 26.62 -37.02 -8.63
N ARG A 155 27.08 -36.69 -9.84
CA ARG A 155 28.43 -36.14 -10.05
C ARG A 155 28.59 -34.78 -9.36
N PHE A 156 27.63 -33.87 -9.54
CA PHE A 156 27.64 -32.56 -8.89
C PHE A 156 27.70 -32.69 -7.35
N VAL A 157 26.89 -33.58 -6.78
CA VAL A 157 26.88 -33.88 -5.35
C VAL A 157 28.23 -34.43 -4.89
N ALA A 158 28.82 -35.37 -5.62
CA ALA A 158 30.11 -35.95 -5.27
C ALA A 158 31.26 -34.93 -5.36
N GLU A 159 31.33 -34.17 -6.45
CA GLU A 159 32.39 -33.17 -6.70
C GLU A 159 32.37 -32.04 -5.66
N ASN A 160 31.18 -31.62 -5.22
CA ASN A 160 31.00 -30.57 -4.22
C ASN A 160 30.82 -31.11 -2.80
N LYS A 161 30.97 -32.43 -2.61
CA LYS A 161 30.84 -33.13 -1.32
C LYS A 161 29.49 -32.89 -0.63
N LEU A 162 28.39 -32.78 -1.38
CA LEU A 162 27.05 -32.48 -0.85
C LEU A 162 26.25 -33.75 -0.48
N SER A 163 26.91 -34.89 -0.23
CA SER A 163 26.24 -36.19 -0.02
C SER A 163 25.29 -36.21 1.17
N ASP A 164 25.48 -35.32 2.14
CA ASP A 164 24.66 -35.20 3.34
C ASP A 164 23.45 -34.26 3.16
N MET A 165 23.34 -33.61 2.00
CA MET A 165 22.26 -32.69 1.65
C MET A 165 21.07 -33.44 1.04
N ASP A 166 19.85 -32.99 1.32
CA ASP A 166 18.67 -33.50 0.62
C ASP A 166 18.84 -33.37 -0.90
N VAL A 167 18.47 -34.41 -1.64
CA VAL A 167 18.69 -34.50 -3.08
C VAL A 167 18.00 -33.37 -3.84
N ARG A 168 16.82 -32.93 -3.38
CA ARG A 168 16.08 -31.82 -4.01
C ARG A 168 16.74 -30.48 -3.72
N ASN A 169 17.27 -30.28 -2.52
CA ASN A 169 18.04 -29.09 -2.21
C ASN A 169 19.36 -29.02 -3.02
N ALA A 170 20.03 -30.14 -3.23
CA ALA A 170 21.20 -30.21 -4.11
C ALA A 170 20.85 -29.94 -5.58
N GLU A 171 19.66 -30.40 -6.02
CA GLU A 171 19.13 -30.12 -7.36
C GLU A 171 18.81 -28.62 -7.54
N ASP A 172 18.23 -27.97 -6.52
CA ASP A 172 18.00 -26.52 -6.49
C ASP A 172 19.32 -25.74 -6.68
N GLU A 173 20.35 -26.14 -5.93
CA GLU A 173 21.67 -25.51 -6.04
C GLU A 173 22.26 -25.71 -7.44
N PHE A 174 22.12 -26.90 -8.04
CA PHE A 174 22.56 -27.13 -9.41
C PHE A 174 21.85 -26.20 -10.41
N ILE A 175 20.51 -26.10 -10.33
CA ILE A 175 19.71 -25.27 -11.24
C ILE A 175 20.06 -23.79 -11.10
N SER A 176 20.22 -23.31 -9.86
CA SER A 176 20.66 -21.95 -9.57
C SER A 176 22.02 -21.65 -10.20
N GLN A 177 23.01 -22.53 -10.00
CA GLN A 177 24.34 -22.36 -10.58
C GLN A 177 24.35 -22.49 -12.12
N ASN A 178 23.53 -23.38 -12.69
CA ASN A 178 23.40 -23.50 -14.15
C ASN A 178 22.82 -22.22 -14.76
N SER A 179 21.80 -21.65 -14.13
CA SER A 179 21.21 -20.37 -14.53
C SER A 179 22.21 -19.22 -14.44
N PHE A 180 23.00 -19.18 -13.36
CA PHE A 180 24.08 -18.21 -13.22
C PHE A 180 25.10 -18.32 -14.37
N ARG A 181 25.60 -19.54 -14.67
CA ARG A 181 26.58 -19.77 -15.76
C ARG A 181 26.02 -19.35 -17.13
N LEU A 182 24.74 -19.64 -17.40
CA LEU A 182 24.06 -19.22 -18.62
C LEU A 182 24.06 -17.68 -18.73
N ASN A 183 23.62 -16.99 -17.69
CA ASN A 183 23.62 -15.52 -17.65
C ASN A 183 25.03 -14.93 -17.82
N GLN A 184 26.06 -15.53 -17.19
CA GLN A 184 27.43 -15.06 -17.36
C GLN A 184 27.89 -15.12 -18.83
N LYS A 185 27.52 -16.18 -19.55
CA LYS A 185 27.92 -16.37 -20.94
C LYS A 185 27.12 -15.51 -21.92
N TYR A 186 25.81 -15.36 -21.73
CA TYR A 186 24.92 -14.72 -22.70
C TYR A 186 24.45 -13.31 -22.34
N TYR A 187 24.72 -12.82 -21.12
CA TYR A 187 24.21 -11.54 -20.63
C TYR A 187 25.24 -10.65 -19.92
N SER A 188 26.47 -11.12 -19.65
CA SER A 188 27.43 -10.32 -18.88
C SER A 188 27.80 -8.99 -19.54
N SER A 189 28.24 -8.03 -18.74
CA SER A 189 28.51 -6.64 -19.20
C SER A 189 29.60 -6.51 -20.29
N LEU A 190 30.51 -7.48 -20.38
CA LEU A 190 31.62 -7.48 -21.35
C LEU A 190 31.32 -8.25 -22.63
N VAL A 191 30.16 -8.90 -22.72
CA VAL A 191 29.72 -9.63 -23.91
C VAL A 191 28.46 -9.00 -24.50
N GLU A 192 28.19 -9.30 -25.77
CA GLU A 192 26.93 -8.90 -26.38
C GLU A 192 25.76 -9.63 -25.69
N LYS A 193 24.74 -8.88 -25.26
CA LYS A 193 23.59 -9.42 -24.55
C LYS A 193 22.67 -10.13 -25.53
N ARG A 194 22.69 -11.46 -25.51
CA ARG A 194 21.95 -12.33 -26.44
C ARG A 194 20.79 -13.08 -25.78
N ALA A 195 20.91 -13.44 -24.50
CA ALA A 195 19.85 -14.13 -23.77
C ALA A 195 20.08 -14.08 -22.25
N PHE A 196 19.03 -14.28 -21.45
CA PHE A 196 19.13 -14.37 -19.98
C PHE A 196 17.98 -15.19 -19.38
N VAL A 197 18.19 -15.73 -18.19
CA VAL A 197 17.18 -16.45 -17.41
C VAL A 197 16.22 -15.47 -16.75
N LEU A 198 14.91 -15.65 -16.99
CA LEU A 198 13.84 -14.91 -16.34
C LEU A 198 13.44 -15.52 -15.00
N SER A 199 13.27 -16.85 -14.96
CA SER A 199 12.90 -17.64 -13.78
C SER A 199 13.40 -19.08 -13.90
N HIS A 200 13.62 -19.75 -12.77
CA HIS A 200 14.07 -21.16 -12.73
C HIS A 200 13.48 -21.98 -11.57
N GLY A 201 12.43 -21.49 -10.91
CA GLY A 201 11.79 -22.15 -9.77
C GLY A 201 10.74 -23.19 -10.16
N ARG A 202 10.07 -23.77 -9.17
CA ARG A 202 8.90 -24.65 -9.36
C ARG A 202 7.62 -23.87 -9.15
N ASP A 203 6.65 -24.08 -10.02
CA ASP A 203 5.30 -23.51 -9.90
C ASP A 203 5.27 -21.97 -9.71
N ILE A 204 6.22 -21.31 -10.36
CA ILE A 204 6.40 -19.86 -10.38
C ILE A 204 7.00 -19.44 -11.73
N MET A 205 6.55 -18.32 -12.28
CA MET A 205 7.05 -17.80 -13.56
C MET A 205 7.21 -16.28 -13.54
N ILE A 206 8.13 -15.74 -14.34
CA ILE A 206 8.39 -14.31 -14.47
C ILE A 206 8.43 -13.92 -15.95
N LEU A 207 7.71 -12.87 -16.32
CA LEU A 207 7.78 -12.26 -17.65
C LEU A 207 8.02 -10.75 -17.52
N LYS A 208 8.87 -10.21 -18.40
CA LYS A 208 9.33 -8.82 -18.35
C LYS A 208 9.50 -8.24 -19.74
N ILE A 209 9.28 -6.93 -19.85
CA ILE A 209 9.44 -6.15 -21.08
C ILE A 209 10.05 -4.77 -20.80
N VAL A 210 10.49 -4.09 -21.86
CA VAL A 210 10.69 -2.64 -21.84
C VAL A 210 9.35 -2.01 -22.23
N GLY A 211 8.58 -1.61 -21.23
CA GLY A 211 7.20 -1.16 -21.35
C GLY A 211 6.56 -1.10 -19.97
N TYR A 212 5.24 -1.21 -19.91
CA TYR A 212 4.44 -1.25 -18.68
C TYR A 212 4.01 -2.67 -18.33
N ALA A 213 3.70 -2.94 -17.05
CA ALA A 213 3.37 -4.28 -16.58
C ALA A 213 2.10 -4.87 -17.24
N GLU A 214 1.06 -4.07 -17.48
CA GLU A 214 -0.16 -4.50 -18.15
C GLU A 214 0.10 -4.98 -19.59
N GLN A 215 1.09 -4.41 -20.27
CA GLN A 215 1.48 -4.80 -21.62
C GLN A 215 2.15 -6.18 -21.64
N VAL A 216 2.73 -6.63 -20.52
CA VAL A 216 3.26 -8.00 -20.38
C VAL A 216 2.13 -9.02 -20.50
N ALA A 217 1.02 -8.76 -19.78
CA ALA A 217 -0.14 -9.65 -19.82
C ALA A 217 -0.76 -9.70 -21.22
N GLN A 218 -0.87 -8.54 -21.89
CA GLN A 218 -1.40 -8.46 -23.26
C GLN A 218 -0.49 -9.15 -24.27
N TYR A 219 0.81 -8.83 -24.26
CA TYR A 219 1.73 -9.36 -25.23
C TYR A 219 1.90 -10.88 -25.11
N TYR A 220 2.07 -11.40 -23.88
CA TYR A 220 2.24 -12.84 -23.63
C TYR A 220 0.93 -13.60 -23.36
N ARG A 221 -0.22 -13.01 -23.70
CA ARG A 221 -1.55 -13.64 -23.65
C ARG A 221 -1.90 -14.26 -22.30
N LEU A 222 -1.66 -13.53 -21.21
CA LEU A 222 -1.88 -13.98 -19.84
C LEU A 222 -3.29 -13.68 -19.31
N GLU A 223 -4.15 -13.02 -20.10
CA GLU A 223 -5.45 -12.53 -19.62
C GLU A 223 -6.36 -13.62 -19.07
N ASP A 224 -6.28 -14.83 -19.64
CA ASP A 224 -7.01 -16.02 -19.23
C ASP A 224 -6.14 -17.03 -18.46
N PHE A 225 -4.83 -16.82 -18.40
CA PHE A 225 -3.92 -17.70 -17.67
C PHE A 225 -4.20 -17.59 -16.16
N LYS A 226 -4.35 -18.72 -15.47
CA LYS A 226 -4.72 -18.74 -14.05
C LYS A 226 -3.55 -19.04 -13.13
N ALA A 227 -3.50 -18.31 -12.02
CA ALA A 227 -2.60 -18.59 -10.90
C ALA A 227 -3.23 -18.19 -9.56
N TYR A 228 -2.75 -18.73 -8.45
CA TYR A 228 -3.22 -18.35 -7.11
C TYR A 228 -2.73 -16.97 -6.68
N GLY A 229 -1.51 -16.60 -7.07
CA GLY A 229 -0.90 -15.31 -6.72
C GLY A 229 -0.26 -14.61 -7.92
N TRP A 230 -0.35 -13.28 -7.91
CA TRP A 230 0.17 -12.39 -8.94
C TRP A 230 0.90 -11.22 -8.29
N ILE A 231 2.03 -10.82 -8.87
CA ILE A 231 2.70 -9.54 -8.56
C ILE A 231 3.07 -8.83 -9.86
N ALA A 232 3.00 -7.51 -9.87
CA ALA A 232 3.36 -6.67 -11.00
C ALA A 232 4.14 -5.44 -10.53
N HIS A 233 4.99 -4.92 -11.43
CA HIS A 233 5.86 -3.79 -11.14
C HIS A 233 6.00 -2.86 -12.35
N GLN A 234 5.81 -1.56 -12.10
CA GLN A 234 6.08 -0.45 -13.01
C GLN A 234 7.39 0.23 -12.59
N ARG A 235 8.43 0.14 -13.42
CA ARG A 235 9.75 0.71 -13.11
C ARG A 235 9.83 2.17 -13.52
N TYR A 236 10.45 2.98 -12.66
CA TYR A 236 10.80 4.38 -12.95
C TYR A 236 12.30 4.61 -12.70
N PRO A 237 13.21 4.30 -13.66
CA PRO A 237 14.61 4.67 -13.50
C PRO A 237 14.79 6.18 -13.71
N THR A 238 15.43 6.86 -12.76
CA THR A 238 15.73 8.31 -12.81
C THR A 238 16.95 8.62 -13.67
N LYS A 239 17.82 7.63 -13.92
CA LYS A 239 19.00 7.73 -14.79
C LYS A 239 19.06 6.58 -15.79
N GLY A 240 19.50 6.85 -17.02
CA GLY A 240 19.78 5.82 -18.04
C GLY A 240 18.65 5.51 -19.04
N ARG A 241 19.06 5.06 -20.23
CA ARG A 241 18.19 4.39 -21.22
C ARG A 241 18.18 2.91 -20.87
N VAL A 242 17.05 2.38 -20.41
CA VAL A 242 16.84 0.92 -20.39
C VAL A 242 16.46 0.54 -21.83
N TRP A 243 17.34 -0.19 -22.50
CA TRP A 243 17.10 -0.65 -23.89
C TRP A 243 16.79 -2.14 -23.97
N HIS A 244 16.82 -2.88 -22.85
CA HIS A 244 16.50 -4.32 -22.81
C HIS A 244 15.77 -4.71 -21.51
N PRO A 245 14.97 -5.78 -21.52
CA PRO A 245 14.11 -6.18 -20.39
C PRO A 245 14.85 -6.75 -19.17
N GLY A 246 16.12 -7.15 -19.27
CA GLY A 246 16.81 -7.80 -18.15
C GLY A 246 16.98 -6.93 -16.89
N GLY A 247 16.91 -5.60 -17.01
CA GLY A 247 16.90 -4.68 -15.86
C GLY A 247 15.49 -4.33 -15.33
N ALA A 248 14.43 -4.94 -15.86
CA ALA A 248 13.07 -4.79 -15.34
C ALA A 248 12.82 -5.80 -14.20
N HIS A 249 11.86 -5.49 -13.33
CA HIS A 249 11.46 -6.34 -12.19
C HIS A 249 10.20 -7.12 -12.57
N PRO A 250 9.86 -8.25 -11.92
CA PRO A 250 10.40 -8.86 -10.67
C PRO A 250 11.71 -9.64 -10.82
N PHE A 251 12.52 -9.85 -9.77
CA PHE A 251 13.66 -10.80 -9.83
C PHE A 251 13.39 -12.12 -9.12
N ILE A 252 14.04 -13.21 -9.56
CA ILE A 252 13.89 -14.55 -9.00
C ILE A 252 15.00 -14.85 -7.98
N GLY A 253 14.62 -15.44 -6.85
CA GLY A 253 15.50 -16.22 -5.96
C GLY A 253 15.62 -17.63 -6.53
N MET A 254 15.19 -18.64 -5.77
CA MET A 254 14.97 -19.98 -6.31
C MET A 254 13.47 -20.20 -6.60
N ASP A 255 12.64 -20.10 -5.57
CA ASP A 255 11.18 -20.31 -5.61
C ASP A 255 10.42 -19.03 -5.19
N GLU A 256 11.11 -17.87 -5.22
CA GLU A 256 10.62 -16.55 -4.85
C GLU A 256 10.75 -15.56 -6.02
N ALA A 257 9.70 -14.81 -6.31
CA ALA A 257 9.74 -13.64 -7.17
C ALA A 257 9.54 -12.38 -6.32
N LEU A 258 10.45 -11.41 -6.44
CA LEU A 258 10.45 -10.18 -5.63
C LEU A 258 10.35 -8.95 -6.51
N VAL A 259 9.44 -8.04 -6.13
CA VAL A 259 9.41 -6.66 -6.62
C VAL A 259 9.72 -5.70 -5.48
N HIS A 260 10.30 -4.56 -5.87
CA HIS A 260 10.79 -3.54 -4.97
C HIS A 260 10.27 -2.18 -5.45
N ASN A 261 9.71 -1.40 -4.55
CA ASN A 261 9.49 0.03 -4.78
C ASN A 261 10.46 0.79 -3.89
N GLY A 262 11.53 1.34 -4.46
CA GLY A 262 12.56 1.93 -3.62
C GLY A 262 13.88 2.22 -4.29
N ASP A 263 14.81 2.74 -3.50
CA ASP A 263 16.22 2.89 -3.85
C ASP A 263 17.08 2.67 -2.60
N PHE A 264 18.07 1.79 -2.66
CA PHE A 264 18.92 1.49 -1.52
C PHE A 264 20.02 2.53 -1.34
N ALA A 265 20.14 3.04 -0.12
CA ALA A 265 21.25 3.89 0.30
C ALA A 265 22.55 3.09 0.48
N ASN A 266 22.45 1.80 0.79
CA ASN A 266 23.58 0.93 1.14
C ASN A 266 23.81 -0.24 0.15
N TYR A 267 23.37 -0.12 -1.11
CA TYR A 267 23.54 -1.15 -2.16
C TYR A 267 24.94 -1.78 -2.18
N TYR A 268 25.99 -0.96 -2.14
CA TYR A 268 27.38 -1.43 -2.19
C TYR A 268 27.72 -2.37 -1.01
N ALA A 269 27.32 -2.01 0.21
CA ALA A 269 27.57 -2.82 1.40
C ALA A 269 26.89 -4.20 1.28
N ILE A 270 25.66 -4.23 0.75
CA ILE A 270 24.93 -5.47 0.48
C ILE A 270 25.65 -6.32 -0.56
N THR A 271 26.16 -5.72 -1.63
CA THR A 271 26.93 -6.46 -2.65
C THR A 271 28.21 -7.07 -2.07
N GLU A 272 28.95 -6.33 -1.23
CA GLU A 272 30.14 -6.84 -0.56
C GLU A 272 29.81 -7.98 0.40
N TYR A 273 28.71 -7.86 1.14
CA TYR A 273 28.21 -8.94 1.99
C TYR A 273 27.92 -10.20 1.17
N LEU A 274 27.14 -10.11 0.09
CA LEU A 274 26.82 -11.24 -0.77
C LEU A 274 28.08 -11.87 -1.42
N LYS A 275 29.09 -11.06 -1.77
CA LYS A 275 30.37 -11.55 -2.31
C LYS A 275 31.13 -12.42 -1.32
N GLN A 276 31.02 -12.16 -0.01
CA GLN A 276 31.61 -13.04 1.03
C GLN A 276 31.01 -14.46 1.00
N PHE A 277 29.79 -14.59 0.49
CA PHE A 277 29.08 -15.85 0.29
C PHE A 277 29.18 -16.37 -1.16
N ASN A 278 30.13 -15.86 -1.95
CA ASN A 278 30.31 -16.19 -3.37
C ASN A 278 29.04 -15.97 -4.23
N ILE A 279 28.17 -15.05 -3.83
CA ILE A 279 27.01 -14.61 -4.60
C ILE A 279 27.37 -13.29 -5.29
N ARG A 280 27.28 -13.26 -6.62
CA ARG A 280 27.68 -12.09 -7.43
C ARG A 280 26.51 -11.60 -8.27
N GLN A 281 26.41 -10.29 -8.42
CA GLN A 281 25.32 -9.64 -9.16
C GLN A 281 25.56 -9.73 -10.67
N GLN A 282 24.48 -9.93 -11.42
CA GLN A 282 24.46 -10.06 -12.88
C GLN A 282 23.66 -8.93 -13.56
N PHE A 283 22.67 -8.38 -12.86
CA PHE A 283 21.75 -7.37 -13.38
C PHE A 283 21.94 -5.98 -12.75
N LEU A 284 22.67 -5.91 -11.63
CA LEU A 284 23.12 -4.68 -10.95
C LEU A 284 21.98 -3.80 -10.42
N THR A 285 20.98 -4.43 -9.82
CA THR A 285 19.79 -3.74 -9.28
C THR A 285 19.60 -4.03 -7.79
N ASP A 286 18.97 -3.10 -7.08
CA ASP A 286 18.63 -3.26 -5.67
C ASP A 286 17.68 -4.46 -5.46
N THR A 287 16.79 -4.71 -6.41
CA THR A 287 15.86 -5.84 -6.39
C THR A 287 16.54 -7.19 -6.55
N GLU A 288 17.59 -7.26 -7.38
CA GLU A 288 18.41 -8.48 -7.52
C GLU A 288 19.09 -8.81 -6.19
N VAL A 289 19.78 -7.85 -5.57
CA VAL A 289 20.47 -8.11 -4.29
C VAL A 289 19.48 -8.45 -3.17
N SER A 290 18.28 -7.86 -3.20
CA SER A 290 17.21 -8.16 -2.24
C SER A 290 16.77 -9.62 -2.29
N VAL A 291 16.49 -10.13 -3.49
CA VAL A 291 16.04 -11.52 -3.65
C VAL A 291 17.18 -12.52 -3.41
N GLN A 292 18.42 -12.12 -3.70
CA GLN A 292 19.62 -12.90 -3.35
C GLN A 292 19.84 -13.03 -1.83
N LEU A 293 19.63 -11.94 -1.06
CA LEU A 293 19.65 -12.00 0.40
C LEU A 293 18.54 -12.93 0.93
N PHE A 294 17.33 -12.80 0.36
CA PHE A 294 16.20 -13.64 0.76
C PHE A 294 16.47 -15.13 0.48
N ASP A 295 16.96 -15.50 -0.72
CA ASP A 295 17.33 -16.89 -1.04
C ASP A 295 18.48 -17.41 -0.17
N LEU A 296 19.52 -16.60 0.07
CA LEU A 296 20.64 -16.95 0.94
C LEU A 296 20.15 -17.31 2.34
N TRP A 297 19.37 -16.43 2.97
CA TRP A 297 18.90 -16.66 4.34
C TRP A 297 17.83 -17.75 4.41
N ASN A 298 16.98 -17.89 3.38
CA ASN A 298 15.95 -18.92 3.33
C ASN A 298 16.53 -20.31 3.05
N ARG A 299 17.14 -20.51 1.89
CA ARG A 299 17.52 -21.83 1.38
C ARG A 299 18.89 -22.29 1.86
N VAL A 300 19.85 -21.38 1.98
CA VAL A 300 21.23 -21.74 2.37
C VAL A 300 21.36 -21.78 3.88
N PHE A 301 20.94 -20.73 4.60
CA PHE A 301 21.03 -20.70 6.07
C PHE A 301 19.85 -21.38 6.77
N GLY A 302 18.73 -21.60 6.07
CA GLY A 302 17.58 -22.30 6.63
C GLY A 302 16.82 -21.49 7.69
N TYR A 303 16.89 -20.16 7.64
CA TYR A 303 16.24 -19.31 8.63
C TYR A 303 14.70 -19.40 8.56
N PRO A 304 14.01 -19.43 9.70
CA PRO A 304 12.59 -19.14 9.76
C PRO A 304 12.27 -17.79 9.12
N LEU A 305 11.10 -17.67 8.49
CA LEU A 305 10.70 -16.43 7.80
C LEU A 305 10.74 -15.20 8.72
N GLU A 306 10.37 -15.34 9.99
CA GLU A 306 10.48 -14.26 10.98
C GLU A 306 11.91 -13.68 11.03
N TYR A 307 12.92 -14.54 11.03
CA TYR A 307 14.33 -14.15 11.16
C TYR A 307 14.89 -13.59 9.86
N ILE A 308 14.39 -14.05 8.71
CA ILE A 308 14.67 -13.43 7.41
C ILE A 308 14.11 -12.00 7.38
N ILE A 309 12.87 -11.82 7.83
CA ILE A 309 12.24 -10.50 7.94
C ILE A 309 13.02 -9.61 8.92
N GLU A 310 13.44 -10.14 10.07
CA GLU A 310 14.31 -9.40 11.02
C GLU A 310 15.65 -9.00 10.40
N ALA A 311 16.27 -9.88 9.62
CA ALA A 311 17.53 -9.55 8.93
C ALA A 311 17.34 -8.50 7.82
N MET A 312 16.17 -8.42 7.18
CA MET A 312 15.86 -7.39 6.16
C MET A 312 15.39 -6.06 6.78
N ALA A 313 14.43 -6.11 7.70
CA ALA A 313 13.83 -4.97 8.39
C ALA A 313 14.01 -5.15 9.91
N PRO A 314 15.19 -4.80 10.45
CA PRO A 314 15.52 -5.03 11.84
C PRO A 314 14.64 -4.21 12.79
N THR A 315 14.29 -4.81 13.92
CA THR A 315 13.57 -4.13 15.00
C THR A 315 14.57 -3.39 15.90
N SER A 316 14.50 -2.05 15.93
CA SER A 316 15.52 -1.20 16.55
C SER A 316 15.03 -0.42 17.78
N GLU A 317 15.97 0.05 18.59
CA GLU A 317 15.75 1.03 19.67
C GLU A 317 14.60 0.66 20.61
N TYR A 318 13.68 1.59 20.86
CA TYR A 318 12.53 1.39 21.76
C TYR A 318 11.71 0.15 21.40
N ASP A 319 11.52 -0.14 20.11
CA ASP A 319 10.79 -1.33 19.69
C ASP A 319 11.51 -2.62 20.09
N PHE A 320 12.83 -2.65 19.99
CA PHE A 320 13.61 -3.80 20.45
C PHE A 320 13.40 -4.05 21.94
N ASP A 321 13.37 -2.98 22.75
CA ASP A 321 13.15 -3.08 24.19
C ASP A 321 11.74 -3.55 24.56
N GLN A 322 10.74 -3.35 23.68
CA GLN A 322 9.38 -3.87 23.87
C GLN A 322 9.25 -5.37 23.58
N LEU A 323 10.21 -5.99 22.89
CA LEU A 323 10.15 -7.41 22.57
C LEU A 323 10.34 -8.28 23.83
N LEU A 324 9.83 -9.51 23.78
CA LEU A 324 10.10 -10.52 24.81
C LEU A 324 11.62 -10.81 24.90
N PRO A 325 12.19 -11.05 26.09
CA PRO A 325 13.63 -11.28 26.26
C PRO A 325 14.22 -12.40 25.39
N GLU A 326 13.44 -13.45 25.12
CA GLU A 326 13.85 -14.54 24.22
C GLU A 326 14.03 -14.04 22.78
N LYS A 327 13.10 -13.22 22.28
CA LYS A 327 13.21 -12.59 20.96
C LYS A 327 14.38 -11.62 20.91
N GLN A 328 14.56 -10.78 21.93
CA GLN A 328 15.71 -9.87 22.02
C GLN A 328 17.03 -10.64 21.91
N HIS A 329 17.17 -11.77 22.61
CA HIS A 329 18.38 -12.58 22.56
C HIS A 329 18.69 -13.06 21.14
N ILE A 330 17.71 -13.62 20.44
CA ILE A 330 17.88 -14.14 19.07
C ILE A 330 18.11 -12.99 18.08
N TYR A 331 17.31 -11.92 18.16
CA TYR A 331 17.40 -10.79 17.25
C TYR A 331 18.74 -10.06 17.39
N LYS A 332 19.30 -10.00 18.59
CA LYS A 332 20.65 -9.46 18.79
C LYS A 332 21.71 -10.22 17.98
N HIS A 333 21.60 -11.54 17.90
CA HIS A 333 22.52 -12.35 17.09
C HIS A 333 22.30 -12.13 15.59
N ILE A 334 21.04 -12.05 15.14
CA ILE A 334 20.68 -11.76 13.75
C ILE A 334 21.22 -10.39 13.35
N GLN A 335 20.89 -9.35 14.11
CA GLN A 335 21.32 -7.98 13.85
C GLN A 335 22.84 -7.85 13.89
N SER A 336 23.54 -8.44 14.88
CA SER A 336 25.01 -8.37 14.93
C SER A 336 25.70 -8.99 13.70
N THR A 337 25.01 -9.91 13.02
CA THR A 337 25.55 -10.65 11.87
C THR A 337 25.14 -10.02 10.54
N HIS A 338 23.89 -9.56 10.43
CA HIS A 338 23.27 -9.20 9.15
C HIS A 338 22.99 -7.71 8.98
N LEU A 339 23.06 -6.89 10.04
CA LEU A 339 22.75 -5.46 9.96
C LEU A 339 23.54 -4.71 8.85
N PRO A 340 24.84 -5.00 8.59
CA PRO A 340 25.54 -4.37 7.46
C PRO A 340 24.94 -4.65 6.08
N ALA A 341 24.14 -5.71 5.96
CA ALA A 341 23.46 -6.13 4.74
C ALA A 341 21.94 -5.94 4.77
N SER A 342 21.38 -5.44 5.88
CA SER A 342 19.97 -5.06 5.94
C SER A 342 19.72 -3.90 4.98
N PRO A 343 18.73 -3.98 4.08
CA PRO A 343 18.36 -2.87 3.20
C PRO A 343 18.10 -1.55 3.95
N ASP A 344 18.77 -0.48 3.52
CA ASP A 344 18.62 0.87 4.06
C ASP A 344 18.24 1.87 2.96
N GLY A 345 17.64 2.99 3.34
CA GLY A 345 17.00 3.93 2.43
C GLY A 345 15.55 3.55 2.13
N PRO A 346 14.90 4.21 1.17
CA PRO A 346 13.48 4.04 0.94
C PRO A 346 13.15 2.77 0.15
N TRP A 347 12.48 1.79 0.75
CA TRP A 347 12.10 0.55 0.05
C TRP A 347 10.81 -0.11 0.55
N PHE A 348 10.16 -0.86 -0.33
CA PHE A 348 9.04 -1.73 0.02
C PHE A 348 9.10 -2.99 -0.85
N PHE A 349 9.00 -4.18 -0.24
CA PHE A 349 9.03 -5.44 -0.97
C PHE A 349 7.65 -6.09 -1.06
N ILE A 350 7.36 -6.66 -2.24
CA ILE A 350 6.30 -7.65 -2.41
C ILE A 350 6.94 -8.92 -2.99
N ILE A 351 6.75 -10.04 -2.30
CA ILE A 351 7.36 -11.32 -2.65
C ILE A 351 6.26 -12.35 -2.88
N ALA A 352 6.20 -12.91 -4.09
CA ALA A 352 5.43 -14.10 -4.38
C ALA A 352 6.33 -15.32 -4.20
N ARG A 353 5.92 -16.27 -3.36
CA ARG A 353 6.75 -17.45 -3.03
C ARG A 353 5.97 -18.74 -3.20
N ASN A 354 6.59 -19.72 -3.85
CA ASN A 354 6.19 -21.12 -3.74
C ASN A 354 7.06 -21.79 -2.67
N ASN A 355 6.46 -22.61 -1.79
CA ASN A 355 7.23 -23.53 -0.97
C ASN A 355 6.90 -24.97 -1.39
N PRO A 356 7.69 -25.56 -2.30
CA PRO A 356 7.41 -26.90 -2.84
C PRO A 356 7.58 -28.01 -1.80
N TYR A 357 8.28 -27.74 -0.69
CA TYR A 357 8.54 -28.70 0.40
C TYR A 357 7.43 -28.73 1.45
N LYS A 358 6.74 -27.60 1.64
CA LYS A 358 5.64 -27.44 2.60
C LYS A 358 4.27 -27.26 1.92
N HIS A 359 4.23 -27.33 0.59
CA HIS A 359 3.03 -27.29 -0.25
C HIS A 359 2.11 -26.11 0.03
N TYR A 360 2.68 -24.90 0.00
CA TYR A 360 1.90 -23.66 0.08
C TYR A 360 2.47 -22.57 -0.83
N HIS A 361 1.62 -21.60 -1.15
CA HIS A 361 1.99 -20.38 -1.86
C HIS A 361 1.82 -19.18 -0.94
N GLN A 362 2.63 -18.15 -1.14
CA GLN A 362 2.61 -16.96 -0.31
C GLN A 362 2.73 -15.67 -1.10
N LEU A 363 2.12 -14.64 -0.53
CA LEU A 363 2.40 -13.24 -0.83
C LEU A 363 2.89 -12.57 0.45
N ILE A 364 4.08 -12.00 0.43
CA ILE A 364 4.75 -11.42 1.59
C ILE A 364 5.01 -9.95 1.30
N GLY A 365 4.63 -9.07 2.22
CA GLY A 365 4.98 -7.65 2.17
C GLY A 365 5.91 -7.30 3.32
N ILE A 366 6.99 -6.58 3.04
CA ILE A 366 7.95 -6.12 4.06
C ILE A 366 8.17 -4.62 3.85
N THR A 367 7.91 -3.86 4.90
CA THR A 367 8.06 -2.39 4.91
C THR A 367 9.44 -2.00 5.45
N ASP A 368 10.06 -0.97 4.86
CA ASP A 368 11.29 -0.40 5.41
C ASP A 368 11.11 0.17 6.82
N THR A 369 12.20 0.16 7.59
CA THR A 369 12.22 0.60 9.00
C THR A 369 11.97 2.09 9.19
N SER A 370 12.11 2.90 8.13
CA SER A 370 11.89 4.35 8.18
C SER A 370 10.57 4.77 7.54
N MET A 371 9.76 3.82 7.07
CA MET A 371 8.52 4.05 6.33
C MET A 371 8.66 5.13 5.26
N LEU A 372 9.58 4.98 4.32
CA LEU A 372 9.83 5.99 3.29
C LEU A 372 9.11 5.70 1.97
N ARG A 373 8.40 4.57 1.87
CA ARG A 373 7.60 4.20 0.71
C ARG A 373 6.16 3.88 1.09
N PRO A 374 5.19 4.31 0.27
CA PRO A 374 3.80 4.00 0.53
C PRO A 374 3.50 2.54 0.24
N GLN A 375 2.63 2.00 1.08
CA GLN A 375 2.13 0.65 0.99
C GLN A 375 0.75 0.59 1.63
N VAL A 376 -0.11 -0.26 1.10
CA VAL A 376 -1.43 -0.58 1.64
C VAL A 376 -1.63 -2.09 1.57
N PHE A 377 -1.98 -2.68 2.70
CA PHE A 377 -2.44 -4.05 2.79
C PHE A 377 -3.97 -4.11 2.79
N ALA A 378 -4.54 -5.18 2.24
CA ALA A 378 -5.97 -5.44 2.38
C ALA A 378 -6.30 -6.92 2.46
N LEU A 379 -7.45 -7.23 3.08
CA LEU A 379 -7.97 -8.58 3.25
C LEU A 379 -9.48 -8.60 2.96
N GLN A 380 -9.93 -9.62 2.23
CA GLN A 380 -11.34 -9.97 2.09
C GLN A 380 -11.52 -11.44 2.49
N GLU A 381 -12.45 -11.71 3.39
CA GLU A 381 -12.76 -13.06 3.87
C GLU A 381 -14.23 -13.40 3.60
N GLY A 382 -14.52 -14.62 3.15
CA GLY A 382 -15.86 -15.06 2.85
C GLY A 382 -15.88 -16.46 2.24
N GLU A 383 -16.71 -16.65 1.22
CA GLU A 383 -16.72 -17.90 0.42
C GLU A 383 -15.40 -18.13 -0.31
N VAL A 384 -14.76 -17.03 -0.72
CA VAL A 384 -13.39 -16.97 -1.21
C VAL A 384 -12.64 -15.96 -0.34
N GLN A 385 -11.32 -16.13 -0.27
CA GLN A 385 -10.44 -15.23 0.46
C GLN A 385 -9.39 -14.66 -0.50
N ILE A 386 -9.05 -13.39 -0.32
CA ILE A 386 -8.00 -12.72 -1.09
C ILE A 386 -7.29 -11.69 -0.23
N GLY A 387 -5.96 -11.70 -0.33
CA GLY A 387 -5.07 -10.72 0.29
C GLY A 387 -4.40 -9.87 -0.76
N PHE A 388 -4.18 -8.58 -0.44
CA PHE A 388 -3.54 -7.61 -1.32
C PHE A 388 -2.38 -6.91 -0.64
N ILE A 389 -1.40 -6.57 -1.46
CA ILE A 389 -0.25 -5.72 -1.11
C ILE A 389 -0.03 -4.76 -2.29
N CYS A 390 -0.20 -3.46 -2.09
CA CYS A 390 -0.08 -2.47 -3.17
C CYS A 390 0.60 -1.19 -2.69
N SER A 391 1.15 -0.38 -3.59
CA SER A 391 1.66 0.96 -3.25
C SER A 391 0.53 1.92 -2.83
N GLU A 392 -0.61 1.85 -3.51
CA GLU A 392 -1.73 2.76 -3.28
C GLU A 392 -3.06 1.99 -3.28
N LYS A 393 -4.05 2.51 -2.57
CA LYS A 393 -5.33 1.83 -2.31
C LYS A 393 -6.16 1.61 -3.59
N GLN A 394 -6.16 2.55 -4.53
CA GLN A 394 -6.96 2.43 -5.75
C GLN A 394 -6.55 1.26 -6.63
N SER A 395 -5.30 0.77 -6.53
CA SER A 395 -4.88 -0.45 -7.21
C SER A 395 -5.66 -1.65 -6.67
N ILE A 396 -5.81 -1.74 -5.34
CA ILE A 396 -6.63 -2.78 -4.69
C ILE A 396 -8.08 -2.68 -5.16
N ASP A 397 -8.63 -1.47 -5.19
CA ASP A 397 -10.02 -1.25 -5.62
C ASP A 397 -10.23 -1.63 -7.09
N ALA A 398 -9.28 -1.32 -7.98
CA ALA A 398 -9.33 -1.70 -9.39
C ALA A 398 -9.28 -3.22 -9.59
N ALA A 399 -8.43 -3.92 -8.83
CA ALA A 399 -8.37 -5.38 -8.86
C ALA A 399 -9.67 -6.02 -8.35
N LEU A 400 -10.20 -5.55 -7.22
CA LEU A 400 -11.45 -6.05 -6.64
C LEU A 400 -12.67 -5.75 -7.53
N GLU A 401 -12.73 -4.57 -8.14
CA GLU A 401 -13.79 -4.24 -9.09
C GLU A 401 -13.74 -5.19 -10.30
N SER A 402 -12.56 -5.40 -10.88
CA SER A 402 -12.33 -6.34 -11.97
C SER A 402 -12.77 -7.77 -11.61
N LEU A 403 -12.33 -8.26 -10.44
CA LEU A 403 -12.68 -9.59 -9.92
C LEU A 403 -14.18 -9.75 -9.71
N SER A 404 -14.83 -8.76 -9.10
CA SER A 404 -16.27 -8.84 -8.76
C SER A 404 -17.20 -8.92 -9.98
N ARG A 405 -16.71 -8.50 -11.16
CA ARG A 405 -17.41 -8.61 -12.45
C ARG A 405 -17.34 -10.04 -13.03
N GLU A 406 -16.24 -10.75 -12.79
CA GLU A 406 -16.04 -12.13 -13.25
C GLU A 406 -16.59 -13.16 -12.26
N ASP A 407 -16.36 -12.96 -10.96
CA ASP A 407 -16.78 -13.86 -9.89
C ASP A 407 -17.41 -13.07 -8.72
N HIS A 408 -18.73 -13.21 -8.59
CA HIS A 408 -19.52 -12.52 -7.57
C HIS A 408 -19.26 -12.99 -6.13
N ARG A 409 -18.39 -13.98 -5.89
CA ARG A 409 -17.91 -14.29 -4.54
C ARG A 409 -16.95 -13.22 -4.05
N PHE A 410 -16.22 -12.57 -4.96
CA PHE A 410 -15.45 -11.36 -4.66
C PHE A 410 -16.35 -10.12 -4.61
N ARG A 411 -15.95 -9.16 -3.78
CA ARG A 411 -16.62 -7.87 -3.60
C ARG A 411 -15.70 -6.71 -4.00
N PRO A 412 -16.23 -5.59 -4.53
CA PRO A 412 -15.44 -4.45 -4.99
C PRO A 412 -14.76 -3.66 -3.86
N ILE A 413 -15.05 -3.96 -2.59
CA ILE A 413 -14.47 -3.31 -1.42
C ILE A 413 -13.90 -4.39 -0.50
N ALA A 414 -12.66 -4.24 -0.05
CA ALA A 414 -12.06 -5.16 0.91
C ALA A 414 -12.72 -5.02 2.29
N ASP A 415 -12.63 -6.07 3.10
CA ASP A 415 -13.16 -6.04 4.45
C ASP A 415 -12.29 -5.24 5.41
N LYS A 416 -10.97 -5.26 5.18
CA LYS A 416 -9.97 -4.56 5.98
C LYS A 416 -8.89 -3.94 5.08
N TYR A 417 -8.46 -2.74 5.42
CA TYR A 417 -7.32 -2.04 4.84
C TYR A 417 -6.43 -1.56 5.99
N TRP A 418 -5.11 -1.61 5.83
CA TRP A 418 -4.18 -1.06 6.82
C TRP A 418 -2.82 -0.70 6.21
N ASN A 419 -2.09 0.16 6.91
CA ASN A 419 -0.67 0.43 6.72
C ASN A 419 0.12 -0.18 7.89
N ALA A 420 1.43 -0.18 7.80
CA ALA A 420 2.31 -0.93 8.70
C ALA A 420 3.67 -0.27 8.82
N ARG A 421 4.26 -0.33 10.02
CA ARG A 421 5.56 0.28 10.34
C ARG A 421 6.66 -0.76 10.36
N GLY A 422 7.64 -0.61 9.46
CA GLY A 422 8.78 -1.53 9.38
C GLY A 422 9.52 -1.62 10.71
N GLY A 423 9.94 -2.84 11.08
CA GLY A 423 10.72 -3.06 12.30
C GLY A 423 9.94 -2.88 13.60
N SER A 424 8.62 -2.62 13.58
CA SER A 424 7.85 -2.42 14.81
C SER A 424 7.77 -3.65 15.71
N ALA A 425 7.72 -3.45 17.03
CA ALA A 425 7.50 -4.50 18.02
C ALA A 425 6.06 -5.06 18.01
N THR A 426 5.10 -4.39 17.36
CA THR A 426 3.69 -4.82 17.32
C THR A 426 3.43 -5.85 16.23
N ASP A 427 3.93 -5.62 15.03
CA ASP A 427 3.66 -6.49 13.87
C ASP A 427 4.89 -6.69 12.95
N GLY A 428 6.00 -6.02 13.24
CA GLY A 428 7.22 -6.08 12.44
C GLY A 428 7.16 -5.32 11.12
N GLY A 429 6.03 -4.70 10.78
CA GLY A 429 5.81 -4.05 9.49
C GLY A 429 5.73 -5.02 8.30
N ALA A 430 5.45 -6.29 8.58
CA ALA A 430 5.44 -7.35 7.58
C ALA A 430 4.24 -8.28 7.73
N PHE A 431 3.61 -8.61 6.61
CA PHE A 431 2.43 -9.47 6.56
C PHE A 431 2.56 -10.55 5.49
N VAL A 432 2.11 -11.75 5.84
CA VAL A 432 2.27 -12.98 5.07
C VAL A 432 0.90 -13.58 4.80
N PHE A 433 0.44 -13.50 3.55
CA PHE A 433 -0.74 -14.20 3.08
C PHE A 433 -0.33 -15.58 2.57
N THR A 434 -0.83 -16.64 3.18
CA THR A 434 -0.48 -18.02 2.83
C THR A 434 -1.70 -18.78 2.31
N VAL A 435 -1.59 -19.32 1.11
CA VAL A 435 -2.58 -20.23 0.51
C VAL A 435 -2.07 -21.66 0.63
N ARG A 436 -2.89 -22.53 1.23
CA ARG A 436 -2.57 -23.94 1.46
C ARG A 436 -3.81 -24.81 1.25
N ASP A 437 -3.62 -26.12 1.20
CA ASP A 437 -4.75 -27.07 1.18
C ASP A 437 -5.66 -26.88 2.39
N SER A 438 -6.98 -26.93 2.17
CA SER A 438 -7.97 -26.78 3.25
C SER A 438 -8.04 -28.01 4.16
N GLY A 439 -7.46 -29.14 3.75
CA GLY A 439 -7.53 -30.42 4.44
C GLY A 439 -8.87 -31.15 4.27
N ARG A 440 -9.77 -30.65 3.40
CA ARG A 440 -11.08 -31.26 3.14
C ARG A 440 -11.05 -32.41 2.14
N GLY A 441 -9.93 -32.59 1.44
CA GLY A 441 -9.77 -33.66 0.43
C GLY A 441 -10.49 -33.41 -0.90
N ASP A 442 -11.06 -32.22 -1.10
CA ASP A 442 -11.77 -31.79 -2.32
C ASP A 442 -10.91 -30.87 -3.22
N GLY A 443 -9.63 -30.67 -2.86
CA GLY A 443 -8.70 -29.78 -3.55
C GLY A 443 -8.90 -28.29 -3.24
N SER A 444 -9.88 -27.93 -2.40
CA SER A 444 -10.09 -26.54 -1.99
C SER A 444 -8.89 -26.00 -1.21
N LYS A 445 -8.59 -24.70 -1.41
CA LYS A 445 -7.54 -24.01 -0.67
C LYS A 445 -8.13 -23.06 0.36
N ILE A 446 -7.34 -22.73 1.37
CA ILE A 446 -7.64 -21.70 2.36
C ILE A 446 -6.50 -20.68 2.37
N LEU A 447 -6.86 -19.41 2.53
CA LEU A 447 -5.92 -18.31 2.74
C LEU A 447 -5.93 -17.90 4.21
N SER A 448 -4.74 -17.71 4.78
CA SER A 448 -4.54 -17.13 6.10
C SER A 448 -3.59 -15.94 6.01
N CYS A 449 -3.79 -14.89 6.80
CA CYS A 449 -2.86 -13.76 6.94
C CYS A 449 -2.25 -13.74 8.33
N ALA A 450 -0.93 -13.56 8.43
CA ALA A 450 -0.24 -13.37 9.71
C ALA A 450 0.81 -12.25 9.63
N ASN A 451 1.10 -11.60 10.76
CA ASN A 451 2.20 -10.63 10.87
C ASN A 451 3.57 -11.34 11.02
N LYS A 452 4.67 -10.57 11.16
CA LYS A 452 6.04 -11.08 11.36
C LYS A 452 6.14 -12.12 12.47
N PHE A 453 5.40 -11.93 13.56
CA PHE A 453 5.44 -12.76 14.75
C PHE A 453 4.51 -13.99 14.69
N GLY A 454 3.80 -14.18 13.57
CA GLY A 454 2.88 -15.29 13.36
C GLY A 454 1.47 -15.05 13.92
N GLU A 455 1.15 -13.83 14.37
CA GLU A 455 -0.17 -13.49 14.87
C GLU A 455 -1.15 -13.30 13.70
N SER A 456 -2.33 -13.90 13.82
CA SER A 456 -3.33 -13.93 12.76
C SER A 456 -3.99 -12.56 12.56
N VAL A 457 -4.08 -12.11 11.31
CA VAL A 457 -4.88 -10.95 10.90
C VAL A 457 -6.17 -11.47 10.27
N THR A 458 -7.31 -11.17 10.90
CA THR A 458 -8.63 -11.62 10.47
C THR A 458 -9.64 -10.47 10.47
N VAL A 459 -10.82 -10.74 9.93
CA VAL A 459 -11.97 -9.84 10.03
C VAL A 459 -13.00 -10.38 11.03
N PRO A 460 -13.99 -9.58 11.47
CA PRO A 460 -14.93 -10.02 12.50
C PRO A 460 -15.71 -11.28 12.06
N PRO A 461 -15.69 -12.37 12.86
CA PRO A 461 -16.32 -13.62 12.48
C PRO A 461 -17.85 -13.51 12.53
N GLY A 462 -18.53 -14.37 11.76
CA GLY A 462 -19.99 -14.49 11.77
C GLY A 462 -20.73 -13.42 10.97
N GLN A 463 -20.02 -12.51 10.30
CA GLN A 463 -20.62 -11.57 9.35
C GLN A 463 -20.82 -12.21 7.97
N ARG A 464 -21.96 -11.95 7.35
CA ARG A 464 -22.39 -12.41 6.03
C ARG A 464 -22.06 -11.35 4.99
N ALA A 465 -21.38 -11.75 3.93
CA ALA A 465 -21.22 -10.91 2.75
C ALA A 465 -22.56 -10.69 2.05
N PHE A 466 -22.66 -9.57 1.31
CA PHE A 466 -23.68 -9.41 0.27
C PHE A 466 -23.60 -10.57 -0.74
N LYS A 467 -24.68 -10.86 -1.45
CA LYS A 467 -24.89 -11.92 -2.46
C LYS A 467 -25.89 -11.40 -3.49
N ALA A 468 -26.20 -12.15 -4.54
CA ALA A 468 -27.16 -11.72 -5.53
C ALA A 468 -28.53 -11.42 -4.88
N PRO A 469 -29.29 -10.40 -5.33
CA PRO A 469 -30.57 -10.02 -4.71
C PRO A 469 -31.62 -11.13 -4.65
N SER A 470 -31.53 -12.14 -5.54
CA SER A 470 -32.38 -13.33 -5.55
C SER A 470 -32.23 -14.22 -4.31
N ASP A 471 -31.12 -14.07 -3.58
CA ASP A 471 -30.73 -14.98 -2.49
C ASP A 471 -31.22 -14.50 -1.12
N TYR A 472 -31.99 -13.40 -1.08
CA TYR A 472 -32.45 -12.78 0.16
C TYR A 472 -33.97 -12.75 0.29
N ASP A 473 -34.42 -12.89 1.54
CA ASP A 473 -35.82 -12.68 1.92
C ASP A 473 -36.32 -11.28 1.53
N ALA A 474 -37.65 -11.15 1.43
CA ALA A 474 -38.27 -9.85 1.17
C ALA A 474 -37.83 -8.78 2.21
N PRO A 475 -37.79 -7.49 1.82
CA PRO A 475 -37.44 -6.41 2.75
C PRO A 475 -38.37 -6.40 3.97
N VAL A 476 -37.77 -6.29 5.15
CA VAL A 476 -38.49 -6.05 6.40
C VAL A 476 -39.17 -4.68 6.31
N SER A 477 -40.50 -4.67 6.13
CA SER A 477 -41.40 -3.50 6.14
C SER A 477 -41.08 -2.39 5.11
N ARG A 478 -41.33 -2.68 3.82
CA ARG A 478 -41.19 -1.69 2.72
C ARG A 478 -41.95 -0.38 2.99
N GLN A 479 -43.19 -0.46 3.45
CA GLN A 479 -44.03 0.73 3.70
C GLN A 479 -43.40 1.65 4.76
N ALA A 480 -42.89 1.10 5.86
CA ALA A 480 -42.25 1.91 6.89
C ALA A 480 -40.98 2.59 6.39
N ILE A 481 -40.17 1.89 5.58
CA ILE A 481 -38.96 2.45 4.98
C ILE A 481 -39.33 3.60 4.03
N SER A 482 -40.29 3.41 3.11
CA SER A 482 -40.74 4.46 2.21
C SER A 482 -41.29 5.68 2.94
N GLN A 483 -42.10 5.47 3.99
CA GLN A 483 -42.62 6.57 4.78
C GLN A 483 -41.50 7.34 5.50
N ALA A 484 -40.53 6.64 6.08
CA ALA A 484 -39.38 7.27 6.73
C ALA A 484 -38.54 8.08 5.74
N VAL A 485 -38.25 7.53 4.56
CA VAL A 485 -37.48 8.23 3.51
C VAL A 485 -38.21 9.49 3.05
N ARG A 486 -39.51 9.41 2.73
CA ARG A 486 -40.28 10.58 2.27
C ARG A 486 -40.36 11.67 3.35
N SER A 487 -40.57 11.28 4.61
CA SER A 487 -40.53 12.22 5.74
C SER A 487 -39.15 12.87 5.88
N ALA A 488 -38.06 12.12 5.69
CA ALA A 488 -36.70 12.63 5.79
C ALA A 488 -36.39 13.68 4.75
N LEU A 489 -36.66 13.36 3.49
CA LEU A 489 -36.33 14.24 2.38
C LEU A 489 -37.22 15.50 2.36
N ALA A 490 -38.35 15.49 3.08
CA ALA A 490 -39.20 16.66 3.30
C ALA A 490 -38.75 17.54 4.48
N ALA A 491 -38.07 16.98 5.48
CA ALA A 491 -37.66 17.68 6.70
C ALA A 491 -36.58 18.75 6.44
N ALA A 492 -36.34 19.60 7.45
CA ALA A 492 -35.26 20.59 7.42
C ALA A 492 -33.97 20.05 8.06
N ASP A 493 -34.09 19.10 8.98
CA ASP A 493 -32.98 18.40 9.63
C ASP A 493 -33.15 16.89 9.45
N ASN A 494 -32.08 16.22 9.01
CA ASN A 494 -32.05 14.79 8.74
C ASN A 494 -31.50 13.96 9.91
N SER A 495 -31.07 14.60 11.01
CA SER A 495 -30.40 13.97 12.15
C SER A 495 -31.21 12.84 12.81
N GLU A 496 -32.51 13.06 13.03
CA GLU A 496 -33.41 12.06 13.62
C GLU A 496 -33.58 10.82 12.73
N LEU A 497 -33.56 11.02 11.41
CA LEU A 497 -33.77 9.96 10.43
C LEU A 497 -32.50 9.20 10.11
N LEU A 498 -31.35 9.87 10.10
CA LEU A 498 -30.06 9.19 10.14
C LEU A 498 -29.98 8.30 11.40
N SER A 499 -30.41 8.81 12.56
CA SER A 499 -30.47 8.03 13.80
C SER A 499 -31.43 6.84 13.67
N TYR A 500 -32.58 7.02 12.99
CA TYR A 500 -33.49 5.92 12.69
C TYR A 500 -32.84 4.85 11.80
N PHE A 501 -32.15 5.23 10.73
CA PHE A 501 -31.47 4.28 9.83
C PHE A 501 -30.35 3.53 10.55
N VAL A 502 -29.52 4.23 11.31
CA VAL A 502 -28.45 3.63 12.12
C VAL A 502 -29.01 2.63 13.14
N ARG A 503 -30.10 2.98 13.85
CA ARG A 503 -30.75 2.09 14.83
C ARG A 503 -31.40 0.84 14.22
N ASN A 504 -31.80 0.89 12.95
CA ASN A 504 -32.42 -0.25 12.26
C ASN A 504 -31.43 -1.05 11.41
N MET A 505 -30.22 -0.54 11.18
CA MET A 505 -29.20 -1.21 10.37
C MET A 505 -28.87 -2.62 10.87
N ASN A 506 -28.85 -2.82 12.19
CA ASN A 506 -28.64 -4.13 12.79
C ASN A 506 -29.82 -5.10 12.62
N LYS A 507 -31.04 -4.60 12.44
CA LYS A 507 -32.28 -5.39 12.27
C LYS A 507 -32.58 -5.72 10.83
N TRP A 508 -32.14 -4.88 9.90
CA TRP A 508 -32.41 -5.02 8.47
C TRP A 508 -31.54 -6.09 7.81
N ASN A 509 -32.16 -6.89 6.94
CA ASN A 509 -31.44 -7.74 6.00
C ASN A 509 -30.92 -6.90 4.81
N TYR A 510 -30.13 -7.52 3.92
CA TYR A 510 -29.63 -6.83 2.74
C TYR A 510 -30.77 -6.31 1.82
N ALA A 511 -31.88 -7.03 1.70
CA ALA A 511 -33.02 -6.60 0.89
C ALA A 511 -33.63 -5.28 1.40
N SER A 512 -33.76 -5.09 2.73
CA SER A 512 -34.16 -3.83 3.34
C SER A 512 -33.20 -2.69 3.04
N LEU A 513 -31.88 -2.94 3.10
CA LEU A 513 -30.87 -1.93 2.81
C LEU A 513 -30.87 -1.53 1.31
N ILE A 514 -31.02 -2.49 0.41
CA ILE A 514 -31.14 -2.24 -1.03
C ILE A 514 -32.41 -1.45 -1.33
N PHE A 515 -33.52 -1.81 -0.68
CA PHE A 515 -34.78 -1.09 -0.82
C PHE A 515 -34.67 0.36 -0.32
N LEU A 516 -34.13 0.57 0.88
CA LEU A 516 -33.84 1.91 1.42
C LEU A 516 -33.01 2.73 0.44
N SER A 517 -31.90 2.16 -0.03
CA SER A 517 -30.95 2.85 -0.90
C SER A 517 -31.59 3.20 -2.26
N SER A 518 -32.43 2.31 -2.78
CA SER A 518 -33.18 2.56 -4.03
C SER A 518 -34.29 3.59 -3.85
N GLU A 519 -34.96 3.59 -2.70
CA GLU A 519 -35.98 4.59 -2.37
C GLU A 519 -35.35 5.99 -2.21
N LEU A 520 -34.20 6.10 -1.53
CA LEU A 520 -33.44 7.34 -1.42
C LEU A 520 -33.03 7.88 -2.80
N VAL A 521 -32.57 7.01 -3.71
CA VAL A 521 -32.25 7.38 -5.09
C VAL A 521 -33.48 7.86 -5.84
N THR A 522 -34.61 7.18 -5.68
CA THR A 522 -35.86 7.49 -6.39
C THR A 522 -36.45 8.82 -5.92
N VAL A 523 -36.66 8.98 -4.62
CA VAL A 523 -37.26 10.20 -4.04
C VAL A 523 -36.27 11.36 -4.11
N GLY A 524 -34.96 11.11 -4.00
CA GLY A 524 -33.91 12.12 -4.16
C GLY A 524 -33.87 12.76 -5.55
N GLN A 525 -34.47 12.15 -6.57
CA GLN A 525 -34.58 12.74 -7.90
C GLN A 525 -35.80 13.65 -8.09
N GLU A 526 -36.75 13.67 -7.14
CA GLU A 526 -38.01 14.44 -7.25
C GLU A 526 -37.79 15.96 -7.15
N SER A 527 -36.74 16.43 -6.45
CA SER A 527 -36.41 17.87 -6.33
C SER A 527 -34.97 18.11 -5.88
N ASP A 528 -34.44 19.33 -6.07
CA ASP A 528 -33.10 19.71 -5.58
C ASP A 528 -32.95 19.61 -4.06
N LYS A 529 -34.03 19.89 -3.31
CA LYS A 529 -34.04 19.75 -1.85
C LYS A 529 -33.95 18.27 -1.45
N ALA A 530 -34.76 17.41 -2.08
CA ALA A 530 -34.73 15.98 -1.84
C ALA A 530 -33.38 15.37 -2.24
N ARG A 531 -32.78 15.82 -3.35
CA ARG A 531 -31.43 15.40 -3.78
C ARG A 531 -30.38 15.71 -2.73
N ALA A 532 -30.34 16.96 -2.25
CA ALA A 532 -29.40 17.37 -1.21
C ALA A 532 -29.52 16.50 0.04
N ALA A 533 -30.75 16.30 0.54
CA ALA A 533 -30.99 15.48 1.72
C ALA A 533 -30.63 14.00 1.51
N ALA A 534 -30.88 13.44 0.32
CA ALA A 534 -30.51 12.07 -0.01
C ALA A 534 -28.98 11.88 -0.08
N ILE A 535 -28.26 12.84 -0.69
CA ILE A 535 -26.80 12.87 -0.69
C ILE A 535 -26.26 12.94 0.74
N ASP A 536 -26.80 13.83 1.57
CA ASP A 536 -26.36 14.01 2.97
C ASP A 536 -26.56 12.73 3.79
N ILE A 537 -27.71 12.06 3.64
CA ILE A 537 -28.01 10.79 4.31
C ILE A 537 -27.05 9.68 3.86
N LEU A 538 -26.90 9.48 2.55
CA LEU A 538 -26.01 8.43 2.01
C LEU A 538 -24.55 8.68 2.39
N THR A 539 -24.11 9.94 2.35
CA THR A 539 -22.77 10.36 2.79
C THR A 539 -22.56 10.07 4.28
N SER A 540 -23.53 10.43 5.12
CA SER A 540 -23.46 10.16 6.55
C SER A 540 -23.40 8.66 6.87
N LEU A 541 -24.12 7.83 6.11
CA LEU A 541 -24.07 6.37 6.24
C LEU A 541 -22.72 5.79 5.74
N ASN A 542 -22.11 6.38 4.70
CA ASN A 542 -20.76 6.02 4.24
C ASN A 542 -19.70 6.33 5.32
N ASP A 543 -19.77 7.53 5.89
CA ASP A 543 -18.72 8.08 6.75
C ASP A 543 -18.76 7.53 8.17
N ARG A 544 -19.95 7.50 8.80
CA ARG A 544 -20.08 7.13 10.21
C ARG A 544 -19.80 5.65 10.46
N ARG A 545 -19.30 5.38 11.66
CA ARG A 545 -19.16 4.02 12.20
C ARG A 545 -20.37 3.69 13.07
N TYR A 546 -20.94 2.52 12.83
CA TYR A 546 -22.12 2.00 13.50
C TYR A 546 -22.21 0.49 13.30
N THR A 547 -22.98 -0.18 14.17
CA THR A 547 -23.19 -1.62 14.06
C THR A 547 -23.97 -2.00 12.79
N THR A 548 -23.44 -2.98 12.07
CA THR A 548 -24.07 -3.57 10.87
C THR A 548 -24.81 -4.88 11.17
N GLY A 549 -24.84 -5.32 12.44
CA GLY A 549 -25.37 -6.62 12.84
C GLY A 549 -24.58 -7.78 12.23
N ASP A 550 -25.26 -8.67 11.52
CA ASP A 550 -24.67 -9.81 10.82
C ASP A 550 -24.14 -9.46 9.42
N LYS A 551 -24.27 -8.21 8.95
CA LYS A 551 -23.78 -7.79 7.63
C LYS A 551 -22.32 -7.33 7.70
N LYS A 552 -21.53 -7.66 6.69
CA LYS A 552 -20.18 -7.10 6.52
C LYS A 552 -20.26 -5.60 6.23
N ARG A 553 -19.38 -4.81 6.83
CA ARG A 553 -19.32 -3.36 6.55
C ARG A 553 -18.97 -3.07 5.10
N SER A 554 -18.02 -3.79 4.51
CA SER A 554 -17.64 -3.69 3.09
C SER A 554 -18.85 -3.80 2.16
N SER A 555 -19.75 -4.75 2.45
CA SER A 555 -20.99 -4.99 1.72
C SER A 555 -22.03 -3.88 1.92
N VAL A 556 -22.15 -3.35 3.14
CA VAL A 556 -23.02 -2.20 3.41
C VAL A 556 -22.52 -0.95 2.66
N LEU A 557 -21.20 -0.71 2.68
CA LEU A 557 -20.56 0.39 1.96
C LEU A 557 -20.74 0.26 0.45
N GLN A 558 -20.63 -0.95 -0.11
CA GLN A 558 -20.89 -1.19 -1.53
C GLN A 558 -22.29 -0.70 -1.90
N ILE A 559 -23.33 -1.14 -1.18
CA ILE A 559 -24.73 -0.78 -1.50
C ILE A 559 -24.97 0.73 -1.36
N ILE A 560 -24.39 1.37 -0.33
CA ILE A 560 -24.54 2.82 -0.10
C ILE A 560 -23.82 3.61 -1.20
N ARG A 561 -22.59 3.23 -1.56
CA ARG A 561 -21.80 3.93 -2.59
C ARG A 561 -22.41 3.75 -3.98
N ASP A 562 -22.90 2.55 -4.30
CA ASP A 562 -23.62 2.29 -5.55
C ASP A 562 -24.89 3.16 -5.65
N ALA A 563 -25.58 3.40 -4.53
CA ALA A 563 -26.74 4.30 -4.50
C ALA A 563 -26.34 5.77 -4.63
N LEU A 564 -25.26 6.19 -3.98
CA LEU A 564 -24.73 7.54 -4.12
C LEU A 564 -24.29 7.82 -5.57
N HIS A 565 -23.56 6.91 -6.20
CA HIS A 565 -23.16 7.00 -7.61
C HIS A 565 -24.38 7.12 -8.52
N ARG A 566 -25.39 6.24 -8.39
CA ARG A 566 -26.64 6.35 -9.18
C ARG A 566 -27.34 7.71 -9.02
N LEU A 567 -27.33 8.28 -7.82
CA LEU A 567 -27.95 9.59 -7.57
C LEU A 567 -27.15 10.73 -8.21
N LEU A 568 -25.82 10.67 -8.16
CA LEU A 568 -24.92 11.64 -8.78
C LEU A 568 -24.91 11.51 -10.31
N ASP A 569 -24.99 10.29 -10.84
CA ASP A 569 -25.10 9.99 -12.27
C ASP A 569 -26.39 10.54 -12.89
N ALA A 570 -27.46 10.59 -12.11
CA ALA A 570 -28.74 11.16 -12.53
C ALA A 570 -28.72 12.70 -12.62
N VAL A 571 -27.62 13.37 -12.24
CA VAL A 571 -27.49 14.82 -12.36
C VAL A 571 -27.35 15.22 -13.85
N PRO A 572 -28.18 16.18 -14.33
CA PRO A 572 -28.13 16.63 -15.72
C PRO A 572 -26.79 17.28 -16.10
N GLY A 573 -26.28 16.94 -17.29
CA GLY A 573 -25.09 17.59 -17.86
C GLY A 573 -25.39 18.94 -18.52
N PHE A 574 -24.35 19.66 -18.93
CA PHE A 574 -24.47 21.00 -19.55
C PHE A 574 -25.25 21.02 -20.88
N ASN A 575 -25.31 19.90 -21.62
CA ASN A 575 -26.02 19.80 -22.90
C ASN A 575 -27.51 19.47 -22.75
N THR A 576 -28.09 19.66 -21.57
CA THR A 576 -29.50 19.34 -21.31
C THR A 576 -30.28 20.59 -20.94
N ASP A 577 -31.50 20.72 -21.47
CA ASP A 577 -32.44 21.81 -21.15
C ASP A 577 -33.08 21.63 -19.76
N SER A 578 -32.26 21.35 -18.75
CA SER A 578 -32.67 21.18 -17.37
C SER A 578 -32.53 22.50 -16.63
N VAL A 579 -33.43 22.82 -15.70
CA VAL A 579 -33.27 23.93 -14.74
C VAL A 579 -33.11 23.33 -13.36
N GLY A 580 -32.03 23.66 -12.65
CA GLY A 580 -31.80 23.13 -11.31
C GLY A 580 -30.51 23.63 -10.67
N LYS A 581 -30.30 23.26 -9.41
CA LYS A 581 -29.13 23.63 -8.60
C LYS A 581 -27.84 22.92 -9.01
N TYR A 582 -27.97 21.74 -9.62
CA TYR A 582 -26.86 20.82 -9.90
C TYR A 582 -26.57 20.71 -11.39
N ARG A 583 -25.28 20.69 -11.75
CA ARG A 583 -24.79 20.31 -13.09
C ARG A 583 -23.73 19.24 -12.99
N ARG A 584 -23.71 18.32 -13.95
CA ARG A 584 -22.69 17.26 -14.03
C ARG A 584 -21.68 17.54 -15.14
N LEU A 585 -20.41 17.33 -14.84
CA LEU A 585 -19.31 17.27 -15.78
C LEU A 585 -18.68 15.87 -15.72
N ASN A 586 -18.43 15.26 -16.87
CA ASN A 586 -17.64 14.05 -17.01
C ASN A 586 -16.57 14.27 -18.09
N PHE A 587 -15.66 13.32 -18.27
CA PHE A 587 -14.55 13.48 -19.21
C PHE A 587 -15.04 13.69 -20.66
N ALA A 588 -16.06 12.95 -21.09
CA ALA A 588 -16.62 13.08 -22.45
C ALA A 588 -17.25 14.47 -22.69
N GLY A 589 -17.92 15.04 -21.69
CA GLY A 589 -18.56 16.35 -21.73
C GLY A 589 -17.66 17.52 -21.31
N ARG A 590 -16.37 17.30 -21.03
CA ARG A 590 -15.50 18.32 -20.43
C ARG A 590 -15.42 19.64 -21.21
N GLY A 591 -15.53 19.58 -22.54
CA GLY A 591 -15.52 20.75 -23.42
C GLY A 591 -16.75 21.65 -23.32
N THR A 592 -17.79 21.23 -22.60
CA THR A 592 -19.05 21.99 -22.46
C THR A 592 -19.14 22.74 -21.13
N LEU A 593 -18.06 22.77 -20.34
CA LEU A 593 -18.01 23.48 -19.07
C LEU A 593 -18.34 24.97 -19.28
N GLY A 594 -19.41 25.43 -18.63
CA GLY A 594 -19.85 26.82 -18.62
C GLY A 594 -20.01 27.40 -17.22
N ALA A 595 -20.09 28.73 -17.14
CA ALA A 595 -20.39 29.45 -15.91
C ALA A 595 -21.76 29.05 -15.35
N PRO A 596 -21.98 29.09 -14.03
CA PRO A 596 -23.27 28.75 -13.45
C PRO A 596 -24.34 29.75 -13.90
N ILE A 597 -25.47 29.25 -14.41
CA ILE A 597 -26.60 30.06 -14.90
C ILE A 597 -27.81 29.91 -13.96
N GLY A 598 -28.48 31.02 -13.68
CA GLY A 598 -29.73 31.02 -12.90
C GLY A 598 -29.54 30.52 -11.47
N ASN A 599 -30.10 29.34 -11.16
CA ASN A 599 -30.03 28.72 -9.83
C ASN A 599 -28.91 27.67 -9.69
N GLU A 600 -28.08 27.48 -10.71
CA GLU A 600 -26.94 26.56 -10.66
C GLU A 600 -25.95 26.99 -9.57
N LYS A 601 -25.57 26.05 -8.70
CA LYS A 601 -24.67 26.31 -7.55
C LYS A 601 -23.66 25.21 -7.31
N VAL A 602 -24.01 23.96 -7.61
CA VAL A 602 -23.18 22.78 -7.34
C VAL A 602 -22.75 22.11 -8.63
N LEU A 603 -21.45 22.00 -8.84
CA LEU A 603 -20.87 21.23 -9.93
C LEU A 603 -20.53 19.83 -9.44
N VAL A 604 -21.15 18.82 -10.05
CA VAL A 604 -20.87 17.40 -9.80
C VAL A 604 -19.87 16.93 -10.86
N ILE A 605 -18.70 16.43 -10.44
CA ILE A 605 -17.65 15.98 -11.33
C ILE A 605 -17.52 14.47 -11.18
N ASP A 606 -17.78 13.76 -12.27
CA ASP A 606 -17.43 12.35 -12.41
C ASP A 606 -15.97 12.25 -12.86
N ALA A 607 -15.08 11.93 -11.92
CA ALA A 607 -13.64 11.87 -12.11
C ALA A 607 -13.19 10.59 -12.82
N ARG A 608 -14.07 9.59 -13.01
CA ARG A 608 -13.70 8.22 -13.38
C ARG A 608 -12.81 8.10 -14.61
N ASP A 609 -13.15 8.84 -15.65
CA ASP A 609 -12.46 8.81 -16.95
C ASP A 609 -11.45 9.94 -17.13
N PHE A 610 -11.30 10.82 -16.14
CA PHE A 610 -10.26 11.84 -16.16
C PHE A 610 -8.89 11.22 -15.92
N PRO A 611 -7.85 11.63 -16.66
CA PRO A 611 -6.49 11.16 -16.42
C PRO A 611 -6.02 11.59 -15.02
N PRO A 612 -5.12 10.82 -14.39
CA PRO A 612 -4.68 11.11 -13.02
C PRO A 612 -3.91 12.42 -12.87
N GLU A 613 -3.28 12.90 -13.94
CA GLU A 613 -2.52 14.14 -14.02
C GLU A 613 -2.49 14.68 -15.46
N GLY A 614 -1.91 15.87 -15.66
CA GLY A 614 -1.83 16.55 -16.97
C GLY A 614 -2.89 17.63 -17.18
N GLU A 615 -2.89 18.27 -18.35
CA GLU A 615 -3.78 19.40 -18.63
C GLU A 615 -5.27 19.03 -18.71
N ASP A 616 -5.55 17.76 -19.04
CA ASP A 616 -6.90 17.23 -19.16
C ASP A 616 -7.42 16.57 -17.85
N CYS A 617 -6.71 16.68 -16.72
CA CYS A 617 -7.15 16.07 -15.46
C CYS A 617 -8.28 16.86 -14.76
N ASP A 618 -9.04 16.19 -13.90
CA ASP A 618 -10.18 16.75 -13.16
C ASP A 618 -9.82 18.01 -12.36
N ALA A 619 -8.64 18.03 -11.71
CA ALA A 619 -8.17 19.17 -10.93
C ALA A 619 -8.07 20.46 -11.77
N ARG A 620 -7.67 20.36 -13.05
CA ARG A 620 -7.62 21.51 -13.97
C ARG A 620 -9.02 22.00 -14.32
N TYR A 621 -9.98 21.10 -14.48
CA TYR A 621 -11.38 21.47 -14.71
C TYR A 621 -12.06 22.05 -13.46
N ILE A 622 -11.67 21.63 -12.25
CA ILE A 622 -12.10 22.29 -11.00
C ILE A 622 -11.61 23.75 -10.98
N VAL A 623 -10.34 23.99 -11.33
CA VAL A 623 -9.79 25.36 -11.42
C VAL A 623 -10.54 26.19 -12.46
N ALA A 624 -10.76 25.64 -13.66
CA ALA A 624 -11.50 26.33 -14.72
C ALA A 624 -12.94 26.67 -14.27
N ALA A 625 -13.64 25.73 -13.64
CA ALA A 625 -14.98 25.93 -13.12
C ALA A 625 -15.00 27.00 -12.02
N PHE A 626 -14.03 26.99 -11.11
CA PHE A 626 -13.89 28.01 -10.08
C PHE A 626 -13.73 29.42 -10.68
N GLN A 627 -12.89 29.56 -11.71
CA GLN A 627 -12.71 30.83 -12.44
C GLN A 627 -13.98 31.30 -13.13
N GLN A 628 -14.83 30.36 -13.57
CA GLN A 628 -16.14 30.67 -14.16
C GLN A 628 -17.23 30.99 -13.11
N GLY A 629 -16.94 30.89 -11.80
CA GLY A 629 -17.85 31.29 -10.73
C GLY A 629 -18.41 30.15 -9.88
N TRP A 630 -18.09 28.89 -10.19
CA TRP A 630 -18.50 27.76 -9.34
C TRP A 630 -17.80 27.80 -7.98
N ARG A 631 -18.51 27.44 -6.91
CA ARG A 631 -17.98 27.47 -5.53
C ARG A 631 -18.25 26.19 -4.74
N SER A 632 -19.17 25.34 -5.18
CA SER A 632 -19.49 24.08 -4.50
C SER A 632 -19.30 22.92 -5.49
N PHE A 633 -18.51 21.93 -5.08
CA PHE A 633 -18.11 20.80 -5.91
C PHE A 633 -18.39 19.49 -5.19
N ILE A 634 -18.94 18.52 -5.92
CA ILE A 634 -19.06 17.12 -5.49
C ILE A 634 -18.31 16.30 -6.52
N CYS A 635 -17.20 15.68 -6.11
CA CYS A 635 -16.32 14.94 -7.00
C CYS A 635 -16.32 13.46 -6.59
N TYR A 636 -16.64 12.55 -7.51
CA TYR A 636 -16.81 11.12 -7.26
C TYR A 636 -16.24 10.28 -8.40
N GLY A 637 -16.13 8.97 -8.21
CA GLY A 637 -15.55 8.07 -9.21
C GLY A 637 -14.02 8.09 -9.25
N TYR A 638 -13.37 8.64 -8.21
CA TYR A 638 -11.92 8.71 -8.15
C TYR A 638 -11.26 7.33 -8.16
N ARG A 639 -10.21 7.22 -8.98
CA ARG A 639 -9.33 6.07 -9.17
C ARG A 639 -7.85 6.50 -9.10
N GLY A 640 -7.53 7.39 -8.17
CA GLY A 640 -6.17 7.88 -7.95
C GLY A 640 -5.82 9.19 -8.67
N GLN A 641 -6.80 9.95 -9.18
CA GLN A 641 -6.54 11.28 -9.73
C GLN A 641 -5.95 12.21 -8.66
N ARG A 642 -4.90 12.95 -9.04
CA ARG A 642 -4.02 13.70 -8.15
C ARG A 642 -4.39 15.18 -8.12
N PHE A 643 -3.88 15.90 -7.13
CA PHE A 643 -3.94 17.36 -7.06
C PHE A 643 -5.36 17.95 -6.92
N THR A 644 -6.34 17.18 -6.44
CA THR A 644 -7.69 17.70 -6.20
C THR A 644 -7.65 18.89 -5.23
N GLY A 645 -8.21 20.03 -5.64
CA GLY A 645 -8.18 21.28 -4.87
C GLY A 645 -6.93 22.15 -5.06
N CYS A 646 -5.95 21.71 -5.85
CA CYS A 646 -4.74 22.49 -6.12
C CYS A 646 -4.96 23.56 -7.21
N GLY A 647 -4.23 24.67 -7.11
CA GLY A 647 -4.15 25.67 -8.20
C GLY A 647 -5.29 26.68 -8.27
N LEU A 648 -6.23 26.70 -7.32
CA LEU A 648 -7.33 27.68 -7.29
C LEU A 648 -6.87 29.10 -6.91
N GLY A 649 -5.65 29.26 -6.40
CA GLY A 649 -5.08 30.56 -6.00
C GLY A 649 -5.38 30.94 -4.55
N LYS A 650 -5.35 32.24 -4.27
CA LYS A 650 -5.59 32.81 -2.93
C LYS A 650 -7.07 33.07 -2.71
N GLU A 651 -7.47 33.19 -1.43
CA GLU A 651 -8.80 33.67 -1.02
C GLU A 651 -9.96 32.81 -1.52
N THR A 652 -9.82 31.50 -1.39
CA THR A 652 -10.85 30.54 -1.77
C THR A 652 -11.88 30.34 -0.65
N ASP A 653 -12.09 31.35 0.19
CA ASP A 653 -13.05 31.33 1.29
C ASP A 653 -14.47 31.15 0.72
N GLY A 654 -15.27 30.27 1.33
CA GLY A 654 -16.61 29.91 0.84
C GLY A 654 -16.64 28.91 -0.33
N VAL A 655 -15.48 28.43 -0.81
CA VAL A 655 -15.40 27.26 -1.70
C VAL A 655 -15.47 25.98 -0.87
N ARG A 656 -16.27 25.00 -1.33
CA ARG A 656 -16.34 23.66 -0.74
C ARG A 656 -16.20 22.57 -1.80
N ILE A 657 -15.38 21.56 -1.51
CA ILE A 657 -15.21 20.36 -2.35
C ILE A 657 -15.45 19.11 -1.49
N ASP A 658 -16.45 18.31 -1.85
CA ASP A 658 -16.70 16.99 -1.28
C ASP A 658 -16.13 15.93 -2.24
N VAL A 659 -15.27 15.05 -1.73
CA VAL A 659 -14.48 14.08 -2.51
C VAL A 659 -14.84 12.66 -2.06
N TYR A 660 -15.30 11.84 -2.99
CA TYR A 660 -15.70 10.45 -2.76
C TYR A 660 -14.76 9.48 -3.47
N ASP A 661 -14.75 8.22 -3.01
CA ASP A 661 -13.92 7.13 -3.54
C ASP A 661 -12.41 7.35 -3.30
N SER A 662 -11.55 6.86 -4.19
CA SER A 662 -10.10 6.77 -3.92
C SER A 662 -9.33 7.86 -4.66
N SER A 663 -9.30 9.08 -4.11
CA SER A 663 -8.46 10.18 -4.62
C SER A 663 -6.96 9.86 -4.49
N GLY A 664 -6.13 10.42 -5.37
CA GLY A 664 -4.67 10.24 -5.37
C GLY A 664 -3.91 11.26 -4.53
N ASP A 665 -2.58 11.24 -4.69
CA ASP A 665 -1.62 12.11 -4.01
C ASP A 665 -1.90 13.61 -4.18
N TYR A 666 -1.34 14.41 -3.26
CA TYR A 666 -1.32 15.88 -3.31
C TYR A 666 -2.69 16.57 -3.20
N LEU A 667 -3.76 15.84 -2.85
CA LEU A 667 -5.04 16.47 -2.55
C LEU A 667 -4.85 17.61 -1.54
N ALA A 668 -5.56 18.72 -1.72
CA ALA A 668 -5.48 19.92 -0.87
C ALA A 668 -4.08 20.57 -0.76
N SER A 669 -3.13 20.26 -1.65
CA SER A 669 -1.82 20.91 -1.62
C SER A 669 -1.93 22.40 -1.95
N GLY A 670 -1.36 23.25 -1.08
CA GLY A 670 -1.29 24.70 -1.27
C GLY A 670 -2.61 25.47 -1.15
N ILE A 671 -3.67 24.88 -0.58
CA ILE A 671 -4.97 25.56 -0.45
C ILE A 671 -4.92 26.77 0.51
N ASP A 672 -5.76 27.78 0.23
CA ASP A 672 -5.80 29.07 0.94
C ASP A 672 -7.24 29.58 1.15
N GLY A 673 -8.02 28.89 2.00
CA GLY A 673 -9.33 29.35 2.49
C GLY A 673 -10.49 28.38 2.32
N MET A 674 -10.41 27.43 1.38
CA MET A 674 -11.53 26.52 1.06
C MET A 674 -11.73 25.44 2.14
N GLU A 675 -12.90 24.80 2.08
CA GLU A 675 -13.19 23.57 2.80
C GLU A 675 -13.12 22.36 1.85
N ILE A 676 -12.38 21.32 2.21
CA ILE A 676 -12.39 20.04 1.50
C ILE A 676 -12.77 18.92 2.47
N ARG A 677 -13.70 18.06 2.06
CA ARG A 677 -14.10 16.86 2.80
C ARG A 677 -13.82 15.62 1.96
N VAL A 678 -13.09 14.67 2.52
CA VAL A 678 -12.77 13.38 1.89
C VAL A 678 -13.59 12.29 2.59
N HIS A 679 -14.55 11.72 1.87
CA HIS A 679 -15.51 10.72 2.34
C HIS A 679 -14.95 9.30 2.28
N GLY A 680 -13.77 9.12 2.89
CA GLY A 680 -12.98 7.90 2.84
C GLY A 680 -11.54 8.17 3.28
N ASN A 681 -10.62 7.35 2.77
CA ASN A 681 -9.19 7.51 3.00
C ASN A 681 -8.59 8.49 1.99
N ALA A 682 -7.52 9.17 2.38
CA ALA A 682 -6.71 10.01 1.49
C ALA A 682 -5.27 9.47 1.38
N GLN A 683 -4.62 9.73 0.25
CA GLN A 683 -3.28 9.22 -0.03
C GLN A 683 -2.17 10.16 0.48
N ASP A 684 -0.98 10.04 -0.12
CA ASP A 684 0.22 10.73 0.34
C ASP A 684 0.18 12.22 0.01
N GLN A 685 0.99 13.00 0.74
CA GLN A 685 1.20 14.43 0.54
C GLN A 685 -0.09 15.27 0.62
N LEU A 686 -1.14 14.72 1.24
CA LEU A 686 -2.38 15.42 1.53
C LEU A 686 -2.11 16.71 2.29
N GLY A 687 -2.62 17.85 1.82
CA GLY A 687 -2.50 19.13 2.52
C GLY A 687 -1.07 19.69 2.56
N GLN A 688 -0.17 19.21 1.70
CA GLN A 688 1.19 19.75 1.60
C GLN A 688 1.15 21.27 1.40
N ILE A 689 2.02 22.00 2.09
CA ILE A 689 2.12 23.47 2.07
C ILE A 689 0.78 24.22 2.25
N MET A 690 -0.24 23.58 2.83
CA MET A 690 -1.55 24.17 3.10
C MET A 690 -1.40 25.45 3.94
N LYS A 691 -2.07 26.53 3.54
CA LYS A 691 -1.92 27.84 4.17
C LYS A 691 -3.02 28.14 5.19
N ARG A 692 -4.27 27.98 4.81
CA ARG A 692 -5.47 28.13 5.66
C ARG A 692 -6.67 27.43 5.02
N GLY A 693 -7.77 27.30 5.75
CA GLY A 693 -8.97 26.60 5.31
C GLY A 693 -9.26 25.40 6.20
N LYS A 694 -10.22 24.57 5.79
CA LYS A 694 -10.64 23.38 6.55
C LYS A 694 -10.48 22.12 5.72
N LEU A 695 -9.89 21.08 6.31
CA LEU A 695 -9.76 19.77 5.67
C LEU A 695 -10.29 18.68 6.61
N VAL A 696 -11.21 17.86 6.13
CA VAL A 696 -11.81 16.77 6.91
C VAL A 696 -11.64 15.45 6.17
N VAL A 697 -11.15 14.42 6.83
CA VAL A 697 -10.98 13.08 6.25
C VAL A 697 -11.72 12.06 7.12
N TYR A 698 -12.70 11.38 6.53
CA TYR A 698 -13.53 10.34 7.18
C TYR A 698 -12.88 8.93 7.11
N GLY A 699 -11.55 8.90 7.19
CA GLY A 699 -10.73 7.70 7.04
C GLY A 699 -9.28 7.96 7.44
N ASP A 700 -8.37 7.15 6.91
CA ASP A 700 -6.93 7.24 7.14
C ASP A 700 -6.24 8.16 6.13
N VAL A 701 -5.05 8.66 6.47
CA VAL A 701 -4.20 9.49 5.58
C VAL A 701 -2.82 8.86 5.34
N GLY A 702 -2.32 9.02 4.12
CA GLY A 702 -1.01 8.52 3.68
C GLY A 702 0.19 9.28 4.24
N GLN A 703 1.37 9.00 3.66
CA GLN A 703 2.65 9.53 4.10
C GLN A 703 2.78 11.04 3.87
N THR A 704 3.59 11.71 4.70
CA THR A 704 3.93 13.13 4.56
C THR A 704 2.72 14.07 4.53
N PHE A 705 1.63 13.64 5.17
CA PHE A 705 0.45 14.47 5.41
C PHE A 705 0.85 15.83 6.00
N MET A 706 0.38 16.92 5.39
CA MET A 706 0.69 18.31 5.75
C MET A 706 2.18 18.67 5.77
N TYR A 707 2.99 18.03 4.91
CA TYR A 707 4.39 18.41 4.70
C TYR A 707 4.52 19.92 4.46
N GLY A 708 5.30 20.61 5.28
CA GLY A 708 5.61 22.04 5.10
C GLY A 708 4.42 22.98 5.25
N ALA A 709 3.28 22.52 5.80
CA ALA A 709 2.07 23.34 5.97
C ALA A 709 2.34 24.62 6.79
N LYS A 710 1.56 25.67 6.52
CA LYS A 710 1.66 27.00 7.17
C LYS A 710 0.50 27.28 8.13
N GLY A 711 -0.61 26.55 7.99
CA GLY A 711 -1.84 26.74 8.76
C GLY A 711 -2.98 25.86 8.27
N GLY A 712 -4.16 26.05 8.85
CA GLY A 712 -5.36 25.27 8.52
C GLY A 712 -5.96 24.58 9.74
N GLU A 713 -7.24 24.24 9.63
CA GLU A 713 -7.98 23.43 10.60
C GLU A 713 -8.26 22.06 9.98
N VAL A 714 -7.64 21.01 10.52
CA VAL A 714 -7.64 19.69 9.88
C VAL A 714 -8.09 18.60 10.86
N TYR A 715 -8.98 17.72 10.39
CA TYR A 715 -9.62 16.69 11.19
C TYR A 715 -9.52 15.33 10.49
N ILE A 716 -8.86 14.37 11.12
CA ILE A 716 -8.65 13.02 10.61
C ILE A 716 -9.39 12.03 11.52
N MET A 717 -10.33 11.28 10.96
CA MET A 717 -11.09 10.28 11.71
C MET A 717 -10.26 9.03 12.05
N GLY A 718 -9.34 8.64 11.16
CA GLY A 718 -8.51 7.46 11.30
C GLY A 718 -7.06 7.77 11.68
N ASN A 719 -6.16 6.95 11.15
CA ASN A 719 -4.72 6.99 11.36
C ASN A 719 -4.02 7.89 10.33
N ALA A 720 -2.81 8.34 10.68
CA ALA A 720 -1.85 8.89 9.74
C ALA A 720 -0.64 7.96 9.59
N ALA A 721 -0.13 7.83 8.37
CA ALA A 721 1.08 7.05 8.10
C ALA A 721 2.37 7.77 8.57
N GLY A 722 3.51 7.57 7.88
CA GLY A 722 4.79 8.13 8.27
C GLY A 722 4.94 9.64 8.01
N ARG A 723 5.67 10.34 8.89
CA ARG A 723 6.06 11.76 8.81
C ARG A 723 4.91 12.79 8.70
N PRO A 724 3.80 12.66 9.44
CA PRO A 724 2.76 13.67 9.43
C PRO A 724 3.29 14.99 10.02
N LEU A 725 2.97 16.11 9.37
CA LEU A 725 3.36 17.48 9.71
C LEU A 725 4.88 17.77 9.69
N ILE A 726 5.66 16.98 8.96
CA ILE A 726 7.10 17.28 8.83
C ILE A 726 7.30 18.70 8.27
N ASN A 727 8.22 19.46 8.88
CA ASN A 727 8.54 20.85 8.50
C ASN A 727 7.35 21.83 8.52
N ALA A 728 6.23 21.49 9.17
CA ALA A 728 5.11 22.41 9.29
C ALA A 728 5.45 23.58 10.22
N VAL A 729 4.96 24.77 9.87
CA VAL A 729 5.29 26.05 10.52
C VAL A 729 4.02 26.90 10.68
N GLY A 730 4.11 27.99 11.45
CA GLY A 730 2.99 28.92 11.58
C GLY A 730 1.89 28.40 12.48
N ARG A 731 0.67 28.22 11.95
CA ARG A 731 -0.54 27.98 12.76
C ARG A 731 -1.39 26.75 12.38
N PRO A 732 -0.81 25.58 12.02
CA PRO A 732 -1.60 24.38 11.78
C PRO A 732 -2.32 23.94 13.07
N ARG A 733 -3.60 23.57 12.96
CA ARG A 733 -4.43 23.05 14.05
C ARG A 733 -5.02 21.72 13.60
N VAL A 734 -4.47 20.62 14.11
CA VAL A 734 -4.76 19.29 13.57
C VAL A 734 -5.27 18.36 14.66
N VAL A 735 -6.36 17.64 14.38
CA VAL A 735 -6.88 16.55 15.22
C VAL A 735 -6.72 15.23 14.47
N ILE A 736 -6.02 14.29 15.07
CA ILE A 736 -5.85 12.91 14.58
C ILE A 736 -6.47 11.99 15.62
N ASN A 737 -7.57 11.32 15.25
CA ASN A 737 -8.28 10.48 16.21
C ASN A 737 -7.62 9.13 16.42
N GLY A 738 -7.10 8.53 15.35
CA GLY A 738 -6.31 7.30 15.41
C GLY A 738 -4.92 7.52 15.97
N THR A 739 -3.95 6.89 15.34
CA THR A 739 -2.54 7.03 15.66
C THR A 739 -1.71 7.55 14.49
N CYS A 740 -0.43 7.80 14.73
CA CYS A 740 0.58 8.09 13.72
C CYS A 740 1.63 6.98 13.76
N LEU A 741 2.07 6.49 12.60
CA LEU A 741 3.04 5.39 12.56
C LEU A 741 4.42 5.84 13.04
N ASP A 742 4.98 6.92 12.50
CA ASP A 742 6.32 7.40 12.86
C ASP A 742 6.51 8.90 12.54
N PHE A 743 7.48 9.55 13.21
CA PHE A 743 7.92 10.93 12.94
C PHE A 743 6.80 11.99 12.98
N LEU A 744 5.81 11.85 13.87
CA LEU A 744 4.78 12.88 14.00
C LEU A 744 5.41 14.22 14.42
N ALA A 745 5.18 15.25 13.61
CA ALA A 745 5.66 16.62 13.79
C ALA A 745 7.19 16.74 13.90
N GLU A 746 7.90 16.00 13.06
CA GLU A 746 9.34 16.19 12.82
C GLU A 746 9.64 17.59 12.28
N SER A 747 10.65 18.26 12.83
CA SER A 747 11.05 19.63 12.48
C SER A 747 9.89 20.62 12.52
N PHE A 748 9.00 20.48 13.52
CA PHE A 748 7.86 21.37 13.70
C PHE A 748 8.31 22.74 14.22
N MET A 749 8.00 23.80 13.49
CA MET A 749 8.44 25.18 13.79
C MET A 749 7.23 26.10 13.91
N ALA A 750 6.21 25.65 14.66
CA ALA A 750 4.90 26.30 14.70
C ALA A 750 4.74 27.33 15.82
N GLY A 751 5.81 27.79 16.48
CA GLY A 751 5.73 28.82 17.54
C GLY A 751 4.91 28.40 18.77
N ASP A 752 4.65 29.30 19.72
CA ASP A 752 3.92 28.97 20.96
C ASP A 752 2.41 28.86 20.71
N PRO A 753 1.76 27.69 20.94
CA PRO A 753 0.32 27.51 20.73
C PRO A 753 -0.55 28.55 21.47
N LEU A 754 -0.16 28.94 22.68
CA LEU A 754 -0.90 29.92 23.48
C LEU A 754 -0.73 31.37 22.97
N LYS A 755 0.17 31.58 22.01
CA LYS A 755 0.40 32.85 21.31
C LYS A 755 0.08 32.76 19.82
N GLY A 756 -0.82 31.86 19.44
CA GLY A 756 -1.31 31.70 18.07
C GLY A 756 -0.43 30.81 17.18
N GLY A 757 0.52 30.08 17.77
CA GLY A 757 1.25 29.01 17.12
C GLY A 757 0.40 27.77 16.82
N GLY A 758 0.96 26.81 16.10
CA GLY A 758 0.31 25.57 15.70
C GLY A 758 0.48 24.44 16.71
N PHE A 759 -0.44 23.48 16.65
CA PHE A 759 -0.45 22.29 17.51
C PHE A 759 -1.13 21.11 16.83
N VAL A 760 -0.88 19.92 17.38
CA VAL A 760 -1.55 18.67 17.01
C VAL A 760 -2.24 18.08 18.23
N ILE A 761 -3.43 17.51 18.05
CA ILE A 761 -4.12 16.69 19.04
C ILE A 761 -4.12 15.25 18.53
N LEU A 762 -3.59 14.33 19.33
CA LEU A 762 -3.51 12.90 19.00
C LEU A 762 -4.34 12.10 20.02
N ASN A 763 -5.47 11.53 19.60
CA ASN A 763 -6.40 10.89 20.53
C ASN A 763 -6.14 9.40 20.79
N GLY A 764 -5.49 8.67 19.87
CA GLY A 764 -5.20 7.25 20.09
C GLY A 764 -6.45 6.38 20.24
N MET A 765 -7.47 6.62 19.41
CA MET A 765 -8.77 5.95 19.43
C MET A 765 -9.02 5.22 18.11
N GLU A 766 -9.75 4.12 18.16
CA GLU A 766 -10.25 3.43 16.98
C GLU A 766 -11.72 3.07 17.16
N PHE A 767 -12.35 2.57 16.10
CA PHE A 767 -13.72 2.07 16.16
C PHE A 767 -13.69 0.55 16.18
N ASP A 768 -14.40 -0.07 17.12
CA ASP A 768 -14.63 -1.50 17.11
C ASP A 768 -15.35 -1.93 15.83
N GLU A 769 -14.76 -2.86 15.10
CA GLU A 769 -15.21 -3.23 13.75
C GLU A 769 -16.63 -3.83 13.74
N LYS A 770 -17.10 -4.41 14.87
CA LYS A 770 -18.41 -5.07 14.97
C LYS A 770 -19.51 -4.13 15.48
N SER A 771 -19.22 -3.40 16.55
CA SER A 771 -20.19 -2.52 17.22
C SER A 771 -20.19 -1.10 16.64
N GLY A 772 -19.09 -0.68 16.04
CA GLY A 772 -18.86 0.71 15.62
C GLY A 772 -18.67 1.68 16.79
N GLN A 773 -18.48 1.18 18.02
CA GLN A 773 -18.20 2.01 19.19
C GLN A 773 -16.74 2.46 19.21
N VAL A 774 -16.51 3.63 19.78
CA VAL A 774 -15.16 4.16 19.99
C VAL A 774 -14.47 3.35 21.10
N LYS A 775 -13.22 2.96 20.88
CA LYS A 775 -12.36 2.30 21.88
C LYS A 775 -10.94 2.86 21.83
N GLU A 776 -10.24 2.78 22.96
CA GLU A 776 -8.84 3.20 23.04
C GLU A 776 -7.90 2.21 22.35
N LEU A 777 -6.88 2.73 21.67
CA LEU A 777 -5.79 1.92 21.13
C LEU A 777 -4.89 1.42 22.26
N ASN A 778 -4.19 0.31 22.02
CA ASN A 778 -3.21 -0.24 22.95
C ASN A 778 -2.09 0.77 23.26
N SER A 779 -1.61 1.51 22.25
CA SER A 779 -0.73 2.66 22.43
C SER A 779 -1.29 3.84 21.64
N PRO A 780 -1.36 5.06 22.21
CA PRO A 780 -1.79 6.23 21.46
C PRO A 780 -0.78 6.61 20.37
N TYR A 781 0.49 6.28 20.55
CA TYR A 781 1.56 6.47 19.57
C TYR A 781 2.53 5.29 19.60
N PRO A 782 2.47 4.36 18.62
CA PRO A 782 3.37 3.22 18.54
C PRO A 782 4.72 3.57 17.90
N GLY A 783 4.86 4.77 17.34
CA GLY A 783 6.07 5.19 16.63
C GLY A 783 7.24 5.57 17.51
N SER A 784 8.31 5.98 16.85
CA SER A 784 9.55 6.56 17.34
C SER A 784 9.66 8.02 16.87
N ASN A 785 10.68 8.74 17.35
CA ASN A 785 11.05 10.08 16.86
C ASN A 785 9.90 11.10 16.85
N LEU A 786 8.99 10.99 17.84
CA LEU A 786 7.90 11.91 18.07
C LEU A 786 8.46 13.31 18.35
N PHE A 787 7.93 14.31 17.63
CA PHE A 787 8.29 15.71 17.81
C PHE A 787 9.79 16.00 17.63
N SER A 788 10.44 15.16 16.81
CA SER A 788 11.88 15.21 16.57
C SER A 788 12.29 16.56 15.97
N LEU A 789 13.38 17.17 16.48
CA LEU A 789 13.92 18.45 15.97
C LEU A 789 12.93 19.63 15.98
N ALA A 790 11.82 19.53 16.70
CA ALA A 790 10.85 20.61 16.80
C ALA A 790 11.43 21.81 17.56
N SER A 791 11.21 23.02 17.06
CA SER A 791 11.60 24.28 17.71
C SER A 791 10.41 25.13 18.15
N GLY A 792 9.19 24.71 17.81
CA GLY A 792 7.95 25.35 18.24
C GLY A 792 6.74 24.45 18.02
N GLY A 793 5.62 24.84 18.61
CA GLY A 793 4.36 24.11 18.61
C GLY A 793 4.21 23.21 19.84
N ALA A 794 3.15 22.42 19.86
CA ALA A 794 2.95 21.36 20.84
C ALA A 794 2.13 20.20 20.26
N ILE A 795 2.25 19.03 20.87
CA ILE A 795 1.32 17.91 20.68
C ILE A 795 0.56 17.71 21.98
N TYR A 796 -0.77 17.64 21.91
CA TYR A 796 -1.63 17.22 23.00
C TYR A 796 -2.03 15.77 22.75
N VAL A 797 -1.41 14.84 23.46
CA VAL A 797 -1.64 13.40 23.30
C VAL A 797 -2.60 12.92 24.40
N ARG A 798 -3.68 12.25 24.01
CA ARG A 798 -4.52 11.49 24.95
C ARG A 798 -3.75 10.25 25.36
N ASP A 799 -3.24 10.25 26.59
CA ASP A 799 -2.48 9.16 27.14
C ASP A 799 -2.71 8.97 28.65
N PRO A 800 -3.89 8.45 29.02
CA PRO A 800 -4.27 8.29 30.42
C PRO A 800 -3.46 7.20 31.15
N HIS A 801 -2.69 6.37 30.44
CA HIS A 801 -1.90 5.29 31.04
C HIS A 801 -0.40 5.57 31.02
N GLY A 802 0.03 6.73 30.53
CA GLY A 802 1.43 7.13 30.50
C GLY A 802 2.30 6.31 29.55
N LYS A 803 1.78 5.84 28.42
CA LYS A 803 2.47 4.91 27.51
C LYS A 803 3.47 5.57 26.57
N VAL A 804 3.29 6.84 26.23
CA VAL A 804 4.29 7.66 25.54
C VAL A 804 5.42 7.96 26.51
N VAL A 805 6.64 7.62 26.12
CA VAL A 805 7.84 7.75 26.96
C VAL A 805 8.87 8.69 26.34
N ASP A 806 9.83 9.14 27.13
CA ASP A 806 10.85 10.10 26.70
C ASP A 806 11.76 9.53 25.60
N GLU A 807 11.96 8.20 25.58
CA GLU A 807 12.76 7.50 24.57
C GLU A 807 12.15 7.59 23.16
N GLN A 808 10.85 7.88 23.05
CA GLN A 808 10.20 8.12 21.77
C GLN A 808 10.39 9.58 21.30
N LEU A 809 10.86 10.48 22.16
CA LEU A 809 11.07 11.90 21.86
C LEU A 809 12.51 12.17 21.39
N ASN A 810 12.67 13.14 20.50
CA ASN A 810 14.00 13.62 20.08
C ASN A 810 14.05 15.16 20.07
N GLY A 811 14.36 15.76 21.23
CA GLY A 811 14.39 17.22 21.40
C GLY A 811 13.13 17.84 22.02
N GLY A 812 12.20 17.01 22.51
CA GLY A 812 11.00 17.43 23.25
C GLY A 812 10.99 16.92 24.69
N GLU A 813 10.00 17.39 25.47
CA GLU A 813 9.69 16.91 26.83
C GLU A 813 8.19 16.66 26.99
N ILE A 814 7.82 15.73 27.86
CA ILE A 814 6.44 15.49 28.29
C ILE A 814 6.12 16.39 29.50
N ALA A 815 5.04 17.16 29.39
CA ALA A 815 4.55 18.06 30.42
C ALA A 815 3.04 17.88 30.66
N THR A 816 2.54 18.38 31.79
CA THR A 816 1.10 18.43 32.07
C THR A 816 0.47 19.63 31.36
N PRO A 817 -0.65 19.45 30.62
CA PRO A 817 -1.35 20.58 30.01
C PRO A 817 -1.93 21.51 31.07
N SER A 818 -1.81 22.82 30.85
CA SER A 818 -2.45 23.84 31.69
C SER A 818 -3.93 24.00 31.36
N GLN A 819 -4.66 24.75 32.19
CA GLN A 819 -6.04 25.15 31.86
C GLN A 819 -6.13 25.94 30.55
N ALA A 820 -5.18 26.83 30.28
CA ALA A 820 -5.14 27.59 29.03
C ALA A 820 -4.90 26.69 27.81
N ASP A 821 -4.10 25.63 27.97
CA ASP A 821 -3.93 24.61 26.94
C ASP A 821 -5.25 23.87 26.66
N TRP A 822 -5.99 23.51 27.71
CA TRP A 822 -7.30 22.85 27.57
C TRP A 822 -8.33 23.75 26.88
N GLU A 823 -8.46 25.00 27.31
CA GLU A 823 -9.34 26.00 26.70
C GLU A 823 -8.99 26.25 25.23
N LEU A 824 -7.71 26.14 24.86
CA LEU A 824 -7.25 26.23 23.47
C LEU A 824 -7.74 25.04 22.62
N ILE A 825 -7.64 23.80 23.12
CA ILE A 825 -7.93 22.60 22.31
C ILE A 825 -9.41 22.18 22.32
N LEU A 826 -10.17 22.53 23.35
CA LEU A 826 -11.56 22.12 23.53
C LEU A 826 -12.48 22.44 22.34
N PRO A 827 -12.40 23.63 21.70
CA PRO A 827 -13.22 23.93 20.52
C PRO A 827 -12.95 22.98 19.33
N TYR A 828 -11.70 22.54 19.16
CA TYR A 828 -11.33 21.60 18.10
C TYR A 828 -11.83 20.19 18.41
N LEU A 829 -11.77 19.77 19.67
CA LEU A 829 -12.38 18.52 20.13
C LEU A 829 -13.92 18.52 19.98
N ALA A 830 -14.57 19.65 20.24
CA ALA A 830 -16.02 19.79 20.04
C ALA A 830 -16.42 19.75 18.55
N GLU A 831 -15.61 20.34 17.67
CA GLU A 831 -15.83 20.21 16.21
C GLU A 831 -15.57 18.78 15.74
N ASN A 832 -14.54 18.12 16.27
CA ASN A 832 -14.25 16.71 16.03
C ASN A 832 -15.42 15.80 16.43
N GLU A 833 -16.05 16.06 17.57
CA GLU A 833 -17.26 15.34 18.01
C GLU A 833 -18.42 15.51 17.02
N LYS A 834 -18.65 16.72 16.49
CA LYS A 834 -19.70 16.94 15.48
C LYS A 834 -19.42 16.21 14.18
N LEU A 835 -18.16 16.20 13.74
CA LEU A 835 -17.75 15.59 12.48
C LEU A 835 -17.82 14.06 12.54
N PHE A 836 -17.24 13.46 13.58
CA PHE A 836 -17.01 12.00 13.63
C PHE A 836 -17.85 11.26 14.68
N GLY A 837 -18.53 11.97 15.57
CA GLY A 837 -19.29 11.36 16.67
C GLY A 837 -18.43 10.80 17.79
N ILE A 838 -17.18 11.26 17.93
CA ILE A 838 -16.27 10.90 19.02
C ILE A 838 -16.48 11.91 20.14
N SER A 839 -17.18 11.51 21.19
CA SER A 839 -17.61 12.40 22.26
C SER A 839 -16.46 12.85 23.13
N VAL A 840 -16.36 14.16 23.37
CA VAL A 840 -15.34 14.70 24.29
C VAL A 840 -15.52 14.11 25.69
N GLU A 841 -16.78 14.01 26.15
CA GLU A 841 -17.09 13.57 27.50
C GLU A 841 -17.11 12.04 27.63
N ASN A 842 -17.82 11.36 26.71
CA ASN A 842 -18.10 9.94 26.86
C ASN A 842 -17.02 9.03 26.27
N ASP A 843 -16.18 9.54 25.38
CA ASP A 843 -15.13 8.76 24.72
C ASP A 843 -13.73 9.26 25.08
N LEU A 844 -13.46 10.56 24.90
CA LEU A 844 -12.11 11.09 25.08
C LEU A 844 -11.72 11.24 26.55
N LEU A 845 -12.57 11.87 27.39
CA LEU A 845 -12.33 12.07 28.82
C LEU A 845 -12.76 10.88 29.69
N THR A 846 -13.39 9.87 29.10
CA THR A 846 -13.78 8.65 29.81
C THR A 846 -12.74 7.56 29.62
N VAL A 847 -12.23 7.03 30.72
CA VAL A 847 -11.19 5.99 30.75
C VAL A 847 -11.70 4.84 31.58
N LYS A 848 -11.74 3.63 30.99
CA LYS A 848 -12.33 2.43 31.63
C LYS A 848 -13.75 2.65 32.17
N GLY A 849 -14.55 3.45 31.48
CA GLY A 849 -15.94 3.77 31.86
C GLY A 849 -16.10 4.85 32.92
N GLU A 850 -15.01 5.45 33.41
CA GLU A 850 -15.04 6.55 34.38
C GLU A 850 -14.61 7.87 33.72
N ARG A 851 -15.41 8.92 33.91
CA ARG A 851 -15.04 10.27 33.49
C ARG A 851 -13.86 10.79 34.34
N LYS A 852 -12.83 11.29 33.69
CA LYS A 852 -11.61 11.85 34.29
C LYS A 852 -11.45 13.34 33.94
N LEU A 853 -10.58 14.03 34.66
CA LEU A 853 -10.18 15.39 34.31
C LEU A 853 -9.26 15.38 33.09
N TYR A 854 -9.27 16.46 32.30
CA TYR A 854 -8.38 16.57 31.13
C TYR A 854 -6.90 16.41 31.50
N SER A 855 -6.49 16.85 32.68
CA SER A 855 -5.11 16.75 33.17
C SER A 855 -4.68 15.33 33.55
N GLU A 856 -5.64 14.42 33.73
CA GLU A 856 -5.39 12.99 33.97
C GLU A 856 -5.37 12.18 32.66
N VAL A 857 -5.86 12.79 31.57
CA VAL A 857 -6.08 12.10 30.29
C VAL A 857 -5.12 12.58 29.22
N TYR A 858 -4.87 13.89 29.14
CA TYR A 858 -4.00 14.48 28.13
C TYR A 858 -2.64 14.84 28.73
N ARG A 859 -1.60 14.60 27.93
CA ARG A 859 -0.23 15.08 28.17
C ARG A 859 0.20 15.98 27.03
N LYS A 860 1.09 16.92 27.33
CA LYS A 860 1.62 17.90 26.37
C LYS A 860 3.05 17.52 26.02
N VAL A 861 3.35 17.29 24.75
CA VAL A 861 4.71 17.24 24.23
C VAL A 861 5.07 18.63 23.72
N GLN A 862 6.19 19.18 24.20
CA GLN A 862 6.67 20.52 23.83
C GLN A 862 8.19 20.53 23.61
N PRO A 863 8.75 21.52 22.90
CA PRO A 863 10.19 21.57 22.67
C PRO A 863 10.94 21.73 23.99
N LEU A 864 12.09 21.08 24.13
CA LEU A 864 12.99 21.35 25.25
C LEU A 864 13.38 22.82 25.27
N LYS A 865 13.33 23.45 26.45
CA LYS A 865 13.82 24.82 26.64
C LYS A 865 15.33 24.83 26.48
N SER A 866 15.82 25.09 25.27
CA SER A 866 17.24 25.25 25.01
C SER A 866 17.80 26.48 25.75
N THR A 867 18.67 26.24 26.73
CA THR A 867 19.51 27.28 27.35
C THR A 867 20.45 27.97 26.35
N VAL A 868 20.67 27.37 25.18
CA VAL A 868 21.58 27.88 24.13
C VAL A 868 20.96 29.02 23.33
N LEU A 869 19.64 29.05 23.14
CA LEU A 869 18.95 30.14 22.44
C LEU A 869 18.62 31.34 23.35
N ALA A 870 18.64 31.15 24.67
CA ALA A 870 18.42 32.22 25.66
C ALA A 870 19.72 32.96 26.07
N GLY A 871 20.87 32.54 25.55
CA GLY A 871 22.20 32.95 26.01
C GLY A 871 23.09 33.62 24.96
N SER A 872 22.58 34.53 24.12
CA SER A 872 23.43 35.49 23.41
C SER A 872 23.04 36.94 23.74
N LYS A 873 23.16 37.28 25.03
CA LYS A 873 23.52 38.65 25.36
C LYS A 873 24.93 38.87 24.84
N THR A 874 25.03 39.69 23.80
CA THR A 874 26.25 40.34 23.31
C THR A 874 27.32 40.52 24.39
N SER A 875 28.31 39.64 24.41
CA SER A 875 29.62 39.93 24.96
C SER A 875 30.59 40.07 23.78
N THR A 876 31.00 41.31 23.54
CA THR A 876 32.01 41.69 22.56
C THR A 876 33.32 40.97 22.87
N VAL A 877 33.69 40.00 22.03
CA VAL A 877 35.05 39.43 21.98
C VAL A 877 35.94 40.45 21.29
N LYS A 878 36.44 41.40 22.06
CA LYS A 878 37.48 42.34 21.64
C LYS A 878 38.43 42.65 22.79
N GLU A 879 38.87 41.62 23.51
CA GLU A 879 39.91 41.71 24.55
C GLU A 879 40.30 40.29 25.01
N LYS A 880 41.08 39.55 24.22
CA LYS A 880 41.91 38.41 24.65
C LYS A 880 42.79 37.83 23.54
N ILE A 881 43.37 38.70 22.71
CA ILE A 881 44.51 38.38 21.85
C ILE A 881 45.50 39.52 22.04
N ILE A 882 46.34 39.40 23.06
CA ILE A 882 47.67 40.01 23.33
C ILE A 882 47.95 39.62 24.79
N SER A 883 48.60 38.47 25.03
CA SER A 883 49.49 38.19 26.19
C SER A 883 49.95 36.72 26.24
N LEU A 884 50.35 36.14 25.10
CA LEU A 884 51.12 34.88 25.07
C LEU A 884 52.27 34.99 24.07
N ALA A 885 53.12 35.99 24.33
CA ALA A 885 54.48 36.09 23.85
C ALA A 885 55.29 36.75 24.96
N ASP A 886 55.69 35.94 25.93
CA ASP A 886 56.91 36.03 26.76
C ASP A 886 57.12 34.67 27.45
#